data_AF-A0A552I8C0-F1
#
_entry.id   AF-A0A552I8C0-F1
#
_cell.length_a   1.000
_cell.length_b   1.000
_cell.length_c   1.000
_cell.angle_alpha   90.00
_cell.angle_beta   90.00
_cell.angle_gamma   90.00
#
_symmetry.space_group_name_H-M   'P 1'
#
loop_
_entity.id
_entity.type
_entity.pdbx_description
1 polymer ?
#
loop_
_entity_poly.entity_id
_entity_poly.type
_entity_poly.pdbx_seq_one_letter_code
_entity_poly.pdbx_strand_id
1 'polypeptide(L)'
;MLNNPGVLAFSTPTYSITENGTPITQVTVTRTGGSDTEVSATITLNNGTATADDYNNTPIKVTFAHGDSAPKVITIPIKEDSQFEAVETLNLSLINPTNGVTIGSQNTAIVKIIDNDNFVFTNTDIQPTKLEQLTLPIPTALKQYETLSSELDKAKVKLDTTEEQLTLANDDYSFAKETFAGSLSKQKSLTEILQNLGDKKTALTSSFTQSKTQNEQKQKDIQKNIDNASTRLKAETNAGLKDGIQKEINGYLIQIQQQQNLLSIATTKYDQELGVIDFQISESNQDLQALTSNIIPKQVEELEKKNQALVDVKTAWEANKQAVTVADKALGDFLTDYAFLKTQDYSSKFLQDTVNSLNQKISNLQTNLTSLKNSNGSSSEISALENAILEKQKIVGEVQDYGKTVLAGEVEFKQELETRKTTSADHLASVKVALGSNNIESYVTLSSQLANQLKGLTTVWVDDLQDNHNLTIKVWNGLQAESQAFDSLTSYIDENLATPYGDYYLNEIQLDEALQIQESTVRRRDALADSVNFVTDALFLAKKQLQEYQDLAKLSQHYSDLTSLEKQYVMLTDTNAVRPLLINQLNQELTNKLQDLVIQIDLTNDQQEQWLETNLQKYIEQKQNSIVKAQEAPLTAIRETFQQPTRALYFDGVNDYIQINLNEAETEVTHELWFKTTSLNGGLFSVVAGNLGSGGHDRNIYLSNGNIVVRVWNNEAISSSGLNLADGKWHHVAHVFGASVGGQQIYIDGQLVASGSRTISDFNWQDKIVVGYSADSGYFKGEIDEVRVWNVAKTQAQIQTYYNRNLTSKEQGLAGYWKFDETSGNTVYDLSGNNNNATLINGIQRTVANTNPITRPEGKALYFDGVNDYINAGTNASLELTNTLTIEAWINPQKQIQADGGIIVNREGEYEVAVWSDGTIRWAFANSNPGWNWINTGYTISIDKWTHIAVSYDKGLIKTYANGSLVHIYDGTGTIGDVFASQDEVRIGYRQAANSQYFKGQIDEVRIWNVARTQAEIQANLSQKLTGNEQGLVGYWNFEESTGNTVNDLTANKNNGTLINGVQRTVANTNPITRPEG
;
A
#
# COMPACT_ATOMS: atom_id res chain seq x y z
N MET A 1 -10.09 83.61 -64.18
CA MET A 1 -9.09 82.61 -63.76
C MET A 1 -9.76 81.25 -63.91
N LEU A 2 -9.11 80.29 -64.56
CA LEU A 2 -9.67 78.94 -64.74
C LEU A 2 -9.77 78.27 -63.37
N ASN A 3 -10.98 77.86 -63.01
CA ASN A 3 -11.27 77.17 -61.76
C ASN A 3 -10.47 75.86 -61.73
N ASN A 4 -9.62 75.66 -60.72
CA ASN A 4 -8.86 74.43 -60.56
C ASN A 4 -9.45 73.58 -59.42
N PRO A 5 -10.30 72.59 -59.76
CA PRO A 5 -10.99 71.76 -58.77
C PRO A 5 -10.07 70.71 -58.12
N GLY A 6 -8.87 70.45 -58.64
CA GLY A 6 -7.91 69.51 -58.06
C GLY A 6 -8.20 68.03 -58.35
N VAL A 7 -7.51 67.15 -57.61
CA VAL A 7 -7.50 65.70 -57.77
C VAL A 7 -7.79 65.03 -56.42
N LEU A 8 -8.75 64.11 -56.35
CA LEU A 8 -9.01 63.28 -55.18
C LEU A 8 -8.36 61.91 -55.29
N ALA A 9 -7.69 61.47 -54.24
CA ALA A 9 -7.11 60.13 -54.17
C ALA A 9 -7.10 59.62 -52.72
N PHE A 10 -7.09 58.31 -52.55
CA PHE A 10 -6.75 57.73 -51.24
C PHE A 10 -5.29 58.05 -50.91
N SER A 11 -5.01 58.32 -49.64
CA SER A 11 -3.66 58.66 -49.18
C SER A 11 -2.67 57.49 -49.28
N THR A 12 -3.16 56.25 -49.17
CA THR A 12 -2.40 55.00 -49.29
C THR A 12 -3.22 53.93 -50.01
N PRO A 13 -2.58 52.91 -50.60
CA PRO A 13 -3.25 51.78 -51.25
C PRO A 13 -3.85 50.77 -50.27
N THR A 14 -3.44 50.79 -49.00
CA THR A 14 -3.89 49.83 -47.99
C THR A 14 -4.05 50.51 -46.63
N TYR A 15 -5.10 50.13 -45.92
CA TYR A 15 -5.40 50.49 -44.54
C TYR A 15 -5.69 49.20 -43.76
N SER A 16 -5.57 49.21 -42.43
CA SER A 16 -5.90 48.05 -41.59
C SER A 16 -6.72 48.49 -40.39
N ILE A 17 -7.83 47.87 -40.09
CA ILE A 17 -8.69 48.20 -38.95
C ILE A 17 -8.94 46.94 -38.12
N THR A 18 -9.04 47.10 -36.80
CA THR A 18 -9.45 46.01 -35.92
C THR A 18 -10.97 45.98 -35.84
N GLU A 19 -11.56 44.82 -36.02
CA GLU A 19 -13.00 44.55 -35.86
C GLU A 19 -13.31 44.54 -34.37
N ASN A 20 -13.30 45.70 -33.70
CA ASN A 20 -13.64 45.80 -32.27
C ASN A 20 -14.73 46.83 -31.96
N GLY A 21 -15.59 47.07 -32.94
CA GLY A 21 -16.63 48.10 -32.95
C GLY A 21 -16.12 49.52 -32.74
N THR A 22 -14.79 49.72 -32.66
CA THR A 22 -14.17 51.01 -32.33
C THR A 22 -13.44 51.53 -33.56
N PRO A 23 -13.93 52.60 -34.22
CA PRO A 23 -13.46 53.00 -35.53
C PRO A 23 -12.14 53.76 -35.42
N ILE A 24 -11.03 53.03 -35.34
CA ILE A 24 -9.70 53.60 -35.49
C ILE A 24 -8.91 52.76 -36.49
N THR A 25 -9.20 52.99 -37.77
CA THR A 25 -8.17 53.35 -38.77
C THR A 25 -8.76 54.29 -39.81
N GLN A 26 -8.07 55.41 -40.03
CA GLN A 26 -8.55 56.59 -40.75
C GLN A 26 -8.35 56.43 -42.26
N VAL A 27 -9.38 55.97 -43.00
CA VAL A 27 -9.32 56.02 -44.47
C VAL A 27 -9.30 57.48 -44.88
N THR A 28 -8.15 57.92 -45.39
CA THR A 28 -7.92 59.33 -45.66
C THR A 28 -7.97 59.58 -47.15
N VAL A 29 -8.91 60.43 -47.58
CA VAL A 29 -8.96 60.96 -48.95
C VAL A 29 -8.28 62.31 -48.94
N THR A 30 -7.36 62.51 -49.87
CA THR A 30 -6.62 63.77 -50.03
C THR A 30 -7.11 64.50 -51.28
N ARG A 31 -7.11 65.83 -51.22
CA ARG A 31 -7.34 66.70 -52.37
C ARG A 31 -6.07 67.45 -52.69
N THR A 32 -5.54 67.27 -53.89
CA THR A 32 -4.27 67.87 -54.32
C THR A 32 -4.44 68.62 -55.64
N GLY A 33 -3.52 69.53 -55.95
CA GLY A 33 -3.48 70.20 -57.24
C GLY A 33 -4.53 71.29 -57.49
N GLY A 34 -5.52 71.51 -56.61
CA GLY A 34 -6.49 72.62 -56.70
C GLY A 34 -7.59 72.56 -55.63
N SER A 35 -8.12 73.71 -55.20
CA SER A 35 -9.19 73.79 -54.17
C SER A 35 -10.27 74.83 -54.50
N ASP A 36 -10.30 75.33 -55.73
CA ASP A 36 -11.02 76.57 -56.10
C ASP A 36 -12.55 76.42 -56.15
N THR A 37 -13.10 75.23 -55.89
CA THR A 37 -14.54 74.96 -55.80
C THR A 37 -14.83 73.91 -54.76
N GLU A 38 -16.08 73.86 -54.30
CA GLU A 38 -16.55 72.66 -53.58
C GLU A 38 -16.62 71.47 -54.55
N VAL A 39 -16.08 70.34 -54.14
CA VAL A 39 -16.06 69.09 -54.92
C VAL A 39 -16.37 67.91 -54.01
N SER A 40 -16.89 66.83 -54.59
CA SER A 40 -17.13 65.59 -53.86
C SER A 40 -16.82 64.38 -54.70
N ALA A 41 -16.55 63.26 -54.05
CA ALA A 41 -16.56 61.94 -54.65
C ALA A 41 -17.29 60.96 -53.71
N THR A 42 -17.66 59.81 -54.23
CA THR A 42 -18.28 58.73 -53.46
C THR A 42 -17.29 57.59 -53.32
N ILE A 43 -17.09 57.12 -52.10
CA ILE A 43 -16.39 55.87 -51.80
C ILE A 43 -17.42 54.75 -51.89
N THR A 44 -17.20 53.79 -52.79
CA THR A 44 -17.93 52.52 -52.81
C THR A 44 -17.10 51.44 -52.13
N LEU A 45 -17.79 50.61 -51.36
CA LEU A 45 -17.24 49.52 -50.57
C LEU A 45 -17.70 48.22 -51.25
N ASN A 46 -16.77 47.37 -51.67
CA ASN A 46 -17.06 46.12 -52.36
C ASN A 46 -16.29 44.98 -51.71
N ASN A 47 -16.89 43.79 -51.69
CA ASN A 47 -16.30 42.60 -51.10
C ASN A 47 -14.88 42.35 -51.66
N GLY A 48 -13.95 42.05 -50.76
CA GLY A 48 -12.72 41.36 -51.08
C GLY A 48 -12.87 39.91 -50.65
N THR A 49 -12.15 39.51 -49.60
CA THR A 49 -12.50 38.30 -48.84
C THR A 49 -13.64 38.57 -47.85
N ALA A 50 -13.78 39.81 -47.37
CA ALA A 50 -14.88 40.21 -46.50
C ALA A 50 -16.20 40.30 -47.28
N THR A 51 -17.29 39.89 -46.64
CA THR A 51 -18.65 39.80 -47.17
C THR A 51 -19.58 40.88 -46.58
N ALA A 52 -20.88 40.82 -46.90
CA ALA A 52 -21.84 41.83 -46.45
C ALA A 52 -22.18 41.72 -44.94
N ASP A 53 -21.70 40.66 -44.29
CA ASP A 53 -21.91 40.41 -42.87
C ASP A 53 -20.88 41.17 -42.00
N ASP A 54 -19.75 41.58 -42.58
CA ASP A 54 -18.58 42.12 -41.86
C ASP A 54 -18.49 43.66 -41.98
N TYR A 55 -19.23 44.26 -42.92
CA TYR A 55 -19.28 45.72 -43.07
C TYR A 55 -20.62 46.21 -43.65
N ASN A 56 -20.91 47.50 -43.48
CA ASN A 56 -22.05 48.13 -44.15
C ASN A 56 -21.62 48.71 -45.50
N ASN A 57 -22.11 48.12 -46.59
CA ASN A 57 -21.76 48.47 -47.97
C ASN A 57 -22.43 49.76 -48.52
N THR A 58 -23.03 50.59 -47.66
CA THR A 58 -23.62 51.86 -48.06
C THR A 58 -22.54 52.82 -48.58
N PRO A 59 -22.65 53.33 -49.83
CA PRO A 59 -21.65 54.25 -50.39
C PRO A 59 -21.53 55.55 -49.59
N ILE A 60 -20.30 56.00 -49.36
CA ILE A 60 -20.00 57.15 -48.48
C ILE A 60 -19.56 58.35 -49.32
N LYS A 61 -20.26 59.48 -49.20
CA LYS A 61 -19.90 60.70 -49.91
C LYS A 61 -18.87 61.51 -49.13
N VAL A 62 -17.71 61.78 -49.73
CA VAL A 62 -16.70 62.71 -49.21
C VAL A 62 -16.80 64.04 -49.94
N THR A 63 -16.89 65.14 -49.19
CA THR A 63 -17.03 66.50 -49.75
C THR A 63 -15.91 67.40 -49.21
N PHE A 64 -15.27 68.15 -50.10
CA PHE A 64 -14.32 69.21 -49.80
C PHE A 64 -14.95 70.53 -50.20
N ALA A 65 -15.12 71.44 -49.25
CA ALA A 65 -15.67 72.76 -49.51
C ALA A 65 -14.73 73.60 -50.42
N HIS A 66 -15.24 74.74 -50.91
CA HIS A 66 -14.39 75.72 -51.60
C HIS A 66 -13.23 76.17 -50.69
N GLY A 67 -12.00 76.14 -51.22
CA GLY A 67 -10.76 76.46 -50.50
C GLY A 67 -10.26 75.35 -49.56
N ASP A 68 -10.97 74.22 -49.46
CA ASP A 68 -10.61 73.13 -48.56
C ASP A 68 -9.70 72.11 -49.26
N SER A 69 -8.44 72.07 -48.83
CA SER A 69 -7.43 71.10 -49.24
C SER A 69 -6.99 70.20 -48.08
N ALA A 70 -7.64 70.26 -46.92
CA ALA A 70 -7.28 69.45 -45.77
C ALA A 70 -7.78 68.00 -45.97
N PRO A 71 -6.94 66.98 -45.73
CA PRO A 71 -7.34 65.58 -45.89
C PRO A 71 -8.61 65.24 -45.09
N LYS A 72 -9.51 64.47 -45.71
CA LYS A 72 -10.75 64.00 -45.08
C LYS A 72 -10.58 62.58 -44.61
N VAL A 73 -10.72 62.40 -43.31
CA VAL A 73 -10.76 61.10 -42.64
C VAL A 73 -12.20 60.59 -42.67
N ILE A 74 -12.40 59.43 -43.28
CA ILE A 74 -13.71 58.81 -43.45
C ILE A 74 -13.76 57.53 -42.61
N THR A 75 -14.81 57.40 -41.81
CA THR A 75 -15.10 56.20 -41.04
C THR A 75 -15.74 55.16 -41.95
N ILE A 76 -15.11 53.99 -42.04
CA ILE A 76 -15.69 52.82 -42.69
C ILE A 76 -16.45 52.02 -41.62
N PRO A 77 -17.77 51.85 -41.75
CA PRO A 77 -18.57 51.10 -40.78
C PRO A 77 -18.34 49.59 -40.97
N ILE A 78 -17.43 49.04 -40.16
CA ILE A 78 -17.25 47.59 -39.94
C ILE A 78 -18.28 47.14 -38.91
N LYS A 79 -18.83 45.94 -39.08
CA LYS A 79 -19.75 45.34 -38.12
C LYS A 79 -18.93 44.51 -37.14
N GLU A 80 -19.17 44.70 -35.85
CA GLU A 80 -18.59 43.83 -34.84
C GLU A 80 -19.42 42.56 -34.73
N ASP A 81 -18.75 41.41 -34.70
CA ASP A 81 -19.36 40.19 -34.19
C ASP A 81 -18.52 39.50 -33.10
N SER A 82 -18.65 38.18 -32.95
CA SER A 82 -18.00 37.42 -31.87
C SER A 82 -17.35 36.14 -32.40
N GLN A 83 -17.09 36.05 -33.71
CA GLN A 83 -16.54 34.90 -34.39
C GLN A 83 -15.07 35.17 -34.75
N PHE A 84 -14.19 34.23 -34.42
CA PHE A 84 -12.81 34.36 -34.85
C PHE A 84 -12.68 34.11 -36.36
N GLU A 85 -12.18 35.10 -37.08
CA GLU A 85 -12.00 35.04 -38.54
C GLU A 85 -10.54 35.36 -38.94
N ALA A 86 -10.10 34.81 -40.08
CA ALA A 86 -8.78 35.16 -40.62
C ALA A 86 -8.81 36.60 -41.17
N VAL A 87 -7.69 37.33 -41.15
CA VAL A 87 -7.63 38.73 -41.63
C VAL A 87 -8.28 38.89 -43.01
N GLU A 88 -9.39 39.61 -43.05
CA GLU A 88 -10.18 39.79 -44.24
C GLU A 88 -9.87 41.07 -44.98
N THR A 89 -10.37 41.21 -46.21
CA THR A 89 -10.11 42.36 -47.07
C THR A 89 -11.39 42.95 -47.63
N LEU A 90 -11.51 44.27 -47.54
CA LEU A 90 -12.58 45.09 -48.10
C LEU A 90 -12.00 46.04 -49.15
N ASN A 91 -12.55 46.02 -50.36
CA ASN A 91 -12.07 46.83 -51.47
C ASN A 91 -12.83 48.16 -51.56
N LEU A 92 -12.11 49.28 -51.51
CA LEU A 92 -12.64 50.64 -51.66
C LEU A 92 -12.32 51.23 -53.03
N SER A 93 -13.27 51.95 -53.60
CA SER A 93 -13.10 52.68 -54.87
C SER A 93 -13.68 54.10 -54.78
N LEU A 94 -12.93 55.09 -55.25
CA LEU A 94 -13.40 56.47 -55.41
C LEU A 94 -14.04 56.65 -56.79
N ILE A 95 -15.33 56.98 -56.80
CA ILE A 95 -16.13 57.16 -58.02
C ILE A 95 -16.99 58.43 -57.95
N ASN A 96 -17.65 58.76 -59.06
CA ASN A 96 -18.60 59.86 -59.19
C ASN A 96 -18.06 61.24 -58.71
N PRO A 97 -16.89 61.69 -59.21
CA PRO A 97 -16.40 63.04 -58.90
C PRO A 97 -17.36 64.12 -59.41
N THR A 98 -17.49 65.21 -58.66
CA THR A 98 -18.36 66.35 -59.01
C THR A 98 -17.55 67.63 -59.26
N ASN A 99 -18.17 68.60 -59.92
CA ASN A 99 -17.64 69.95 -60.12
C ASN A 99 -16.22 70.01 -60.74
N GLY A 100 -15.92 69.04 -61.62
CA GLY A 100 -14.71 68.99 -62.43
C GLY A 100 -13.47 68.42 -61.75
N VAL A 101 -13.55 67.97 -60.49
CA VAL A 101 -12.44 67.28 -59.81
C VAL A 101 -12.14 65.97 -60.53
N THR A 102 -10.86 65.60 -60.65
CA THR A 102 -10.49 64.29 -61.21
C THR A 102 -10.13 63.32 -60.08
N ILE A 103 -10.29 62.02 -60.33
CA ILE A 103 -9.79 60.99 -59.40
C ILE A 103 -8.36 60.64 -59.80
N GLY A 104 -7.44 60.66 -58.84
CA GLY A 104 -6.03 60.38 -59.03
C GLY A 104 -5.72 58.90 -59.24
N SER A 105 -4.45 58.55 -59.46
CA SER A 105 -4.03 57.17 -59.74
C SER A 105 -4.30 56.20 -58.57
N GLN A 106 -4.27 56.69 -57.32
CA GLN A 106 -4.66 55.92 -56.14
C GLN A 106 -6.18 56.02 -55.92
N ASN A 107 -6.95 55.54 -56.89
CA ASN A 107 -8.42 55.58 -56.89
C ASN A 107 -9.06 54.38 -56.20
N THR A 108 -8.28 53.36 -55.84
CA THR A 108 -8.70 52.21 -55.03
C THR A 108 -7.81 52.06 -53.80
N ALA A 109 -8.35 51.44 -52.76
CA ALA A 109 -7.59 51.04 -51.58
C ALA A 109 -8.20 49.76 -50.98
N ILE A 110 -7.38 48.96 -50.31
CA ILE A 110 -7.85 47.76 -49.58
C ILE A 110 -7.83 48.07 -48.08
N VAL A 111 -8.93 47.82 -47.39
CA VAL A 111 -8.98 47.81 -45.93
C VAL A 111 -8.83 46.36 -45.47
N LYS A 112 -7.80 46.08 -44.67
CA LYS A 112 -7.65 44.79 -43.98
C LYS A 112 -8.45 44.85 -42.68
N ILE A 113 -9.40 43.95 -42.51
CA ILE A 113 -10.16 43.80 -41.27
C ILE A 113 -9.45 42.73 -40.46
N ILE A 114 -8.91 43.12 -39.31
CA ILE A 114 -8.19 42.24 -38.41
C ILE A 114 -9.15 41.92 -37.28
N ASP A 115 -9.58 40.67 -37.22
CA ASP A 115 -10.46 40.18 -36.18
C ASP A 115 -9.85 40.41 -34.78
N ASN A 116 -10.70 40.83 -33.83
CA ASN A 116 -10.30 41.14 -32.47
C ASN A 116 -10.61 40.00 -31.49
N ASP A 117 -11.34 38.99 -31.94
CA ASP A 117 -11.82 37.94 -31.09
C ASP A 117 -10.68 36.98 -30.77
N ASN A 118 -10.76 36.37 -29.58
CA ASN A 118 -9.85 35.28 -29.26
C ASN A 118 -10.38 34.02 -29.95
N PHE A 119 -9.47 33.21 -30.50
CA PHE A 119 -9.78 31.88 -31.01
C PHE A 119 -10.42 31.02 -29.91
N VAL A 120 -11.74 31.04 -29.81
CA VAL A 120 -12.51 30.14 -28.96
C VAL A 120 -12.81 28.93 -29.82
N PHE A 121 -12.33 27.76 -29.41
CA PHE A 121 -12.74 26.50 -30.03
C PHE A 121 -14.26 26.32 -29.83
N THR A 122 -15.05 26.81 -30.77
CA THR A 122 -16.46 26.47 -30.90
C THR A 122 -16.63 25.42 -31.98
N ASN A 123 -17.26 24.34 -31.58
CA ASN A 123 -17.23 23.02 -32.19
C ASN A 123 -18.08 22.90 -33.49
N THR A 124 -17.98 23.85 -34.42
CA THR A 124 -18.91 23.93 -35.58
C THR A 124 -18.35 24.14 -36.99
N ASP A 125 -17.04 24.37 -37.19
CA ASP A 125 -16.44 24.37 -38.55
C ASP A 125 -15.46 23.22 -38.83
N ILE A 126 -15.52 22.18 -38.01
CA ILE A 126 -15.25 20.85 -38.54
C ILE A 126 -16.55 20.45 -39.26
N GLN A 127 -16.67 20.74 -40.56
CA GLN A 127 -17.35 19.74 -41.38
C GLN A 127 -16.52 18.48 -41.18
N PRO A 128 -17.07 17.44 -40.53
CA PRO A 128 -16.33 16.22 -40.35
C PRO A 128 -15.90 15.79 -41.74
N THR A 129 -14.59 15.79 -42.00
CA THR A 129 -14.09 14.80 -42.94
C THR A 129 -14.76 13.51 -42.52
N LYS A 130 -15.31 12.77 -43.48
CA LYS A 130 -16.08 11.52 -43.37
C LYS A 130 -15.63 10.51 -42.28
N LEU A 131 -14.49 10.73 -41.63
CA LEU A 131 -13.96 10.10 -40.42
C LEU A 131 -14.72 10.35 -39.12
N GLU A 132 -15.44 11.46 -38.92
CA GLU A 132 -16.16 11.70 -37.65
C GLU A 132 -17.55 11.03 -37.60
N GLN A 133 -17.98 10.39 -38.69
CA GLN A 133 -19.12 9.46 -38.71
C GLN A 133 -18.73 8.02 -38.34
N LEU A 134 -17.59 7.81 -37.67
CA LEU A 134 -17.31 6.53 -37.02
C LEU A 134 -18.00 6.46 -35.64
N THR A 135 -19.31 6.67 -35.58
CA THR A 135 -20.10 6.21 -34.43
C THR A 135 -19.93 4.69 -34.34
N LEU A 136 -19.13 4.23 -33.37
CA LEU A 136 -18.88 2.82 -33.08
C LEU A 136 -20.23 2.08 -32.95
N PRO A 137 -20.55 1.12 -33.84
CA PRO A 137 -21.85 0.48 -33.86
C PRO A 137 -21.89 -0.74 -32.94
N ILE A 138 -21.55 -0.65 -31.65
CA ILE A 138 -21.75 -1.79 -30.72
C ILE A 138 -22.42 -1.43 -29.35
N PRO A 139 -23.52 -0.64 -29.31
CA PRO A 139 -24.20 -0.32 -28.04
C PRO A 139 -24.74 -1.53 -27.27
N THR A 140 -25.02 -2.63 -27.97
CA THR A 140 -25.64 -3.83 -27.38
C THR A 140 -24.66 -4.58 -26.47
N ALA A 141 -23.44 -4.80 -26.93
CA ALA A 141 -22.41 -5.49 -26.16
C ALA A 141 -21.98 -4.67 -24.93
N LEU A 142 -21.86 -3.35 -25.08
CA LEU A 142 -21.48 -2.46 -23.98
C LEU A 142 -22.50 -2.51 -22.83
N LYS A 143 -23.79 -2.46 -23.15
CA LYS A 143 -24.86 -2.54 -22.14
C LYS A 143 -24.92 -3.89 -21.41
N GLN A 144 -24.64 -4.99 -22.12
CA GLN A 144 -24.60 -6.32 -21.54
C GLN A 144 -23.39 -6.48 -20.59
N TYR A 145 -22.24 -5.90 -20.95
CA TYR A 145 -21.06 -5.82 -20.09
C TYR A 145 -21.34 -5.05 -18.80
N GLU A 146 -21.91 -3.84 -18.89
CA GLU A 146 -22.26 -3.00 -17.72
C GLU A 146 -23.18 -3.73 -16.74
N THR A 147 -24.14 -4.49 -17.25
CA THR A 147 -25.10 -5.25 -16.44
C THR A 147 -24.41 -6.38 -15.68
N LEU A 148 -23.62 -7.21 -16.37
CA LEU A 148 -22.89 -8.32 -15.75
C LEU A 148 -21.84 -7.84 -14.75
N SER A 149 -21.17 -6.73 -15.05
CA SER A 149 -20.23 -6.09 -14.11
C SER A 149 -20.95 -5.63 -12.83
N SER A 150 -22.13 -4.99 -12.96
CA SER A 150 -22.92 -4.54 -11.81
C SER A 150 -23.41 -5.71 -10.93
N GLU A 151 -23.74 -6.85 -11.53
CA GLU A 151 -24.15 -8.05 -10.78
C GLU A 151 -23.01 -8.67 -9.99
N LEU A 152 -21.80 -8.71 -10.58
CA LEU A 152 -20.58 -9.15 -9.90
C LEU A 152 -20.26 -8.24 -8.69
N ASP A 153 -20.34 -6.92 -8.86
CA ASP A 153 -20.07 -5.97 -7.77
C ASP A 153 -21.04 -6.15 -6.59
N LYS A 154 -22.33 -6.33 -6.88
CA LYS A 154 -23.35 -6.58 -5.83
C LYS A 154 -23.11 -7.89 -5.08
N ALA A 155 -22.64 -8.93 -5.77
CA ALA A 155 -22.31 -10.20 -5.14
C ALA A 155 -21.08 -10.07 -4.22
N LYS A 156 -20.06 -9.31 -4.64
CA LYS A 156 -18.86 -9.02 -3.84
C LYS A 156 -19.17 -8.25 -2.55
N VAL A 157 -19.95 -7.16 -2.64
CA VAL A 157 -20.33 -6.37 -1.47
C VAL A 157 -21.04 -7.21 -0.39
N LYS A 158 -21.91 -8.14 -0.80
CA LYS A 158 -22.59 -9.06 0.14
C LYS A 158 -21.61 -10.02 0.79
N LEU A 159 -20.64 -10.50 0.04
CA LEU A 159 -19.63 -11.43 0.50
C LEU A 159 -18.74 -10.80 1.57
N ASP A 160 -18.22 -9.60 1.30
CA ASP A 160 -17.41 -8.80 2.23
C ASP A 160 -18.17 -8.53 3.54
N THR A 161 -19.44 -8.15 3.43
CA THR A 161 -20.31 -7.92 4.59
C THR A 161 -20.46 -9.17 5.45
N THR A 162 -20.65 -10.34 4.83
CA THR A 162 -20.75 -11.62 5.56
C THR A 162 -19.42 -12.10 6.15
N GLU A 163 -18.29 -11.70 5.58
CA GLU A 163 -16.96 -12.01 6.11
C GLU A 163 -16.63 -11.19 7.38
N GLU A 164 -17.00 -9.91 7.42
CA GLU A 164 -16.91 -9.08 8.64
C GLU A 164 -17.77 -9.70 9.76
N GLN A 165 -18.99 -10.13 9.43
CA GLN A 165 -19.87 -10.82 10.37
C GLN A 165 -19.29 -12.15 10.86
N LEU A 166 -18.62 -12.91 9.98
CA LEU A 166 -18.02 -14.19 10.32
C LEU A 166 -16.89 -14.02 11.34
N THR A 167 -16.07 -12.99 11.16
CA THR A 167 -15.00 -12.62 12.07
C THR A 167 -15.56 -12.28 13.46
N LEU A 168 -16.57 -11.42 13.52
CA LEU A 168 -17.21 -11.03 14.79
C LEU A 168 -17.84 -12.23 15.50
N ALA A 169 -18.53 -13.12 14.76
CA ALA A 169 -19.13 -14.32 15.35
C ALA A 169 -18.07 -15.30 15.88
N ASN A 170 -16.91 -15.37 15.24
CA ASN A 170 -15.79 -16.21 15.68
C ASN A 170 -15.13 -15.67 16.96
N ASP A 171 -14.99 -14.35 17.06
CA ASP A 171 -14.45 -13.69 18.27
C ASP A 171 -15.40 -13.89 19.46
N ASP A 172 -16.71 -13.71 19.24
CA ASP A 172 -17.75 -13.95 20.23
C ASP A 172 -17.75 -15.40 20.74
N TYR A 173 -17.61 -16.38 19.84
CA TYR A 173 -17.50 -17.80 20.20
C TYR A 173 -16.21 -18.09 20.98
N SER A 174 -15.09 -17.52 20.56
CA SER A 174 -13.78 -17.70 21.22
C SER A 174 -13.79 -17.14 22.65
N PHE A 175 -14.37 -15.96 22.85
CA PHE A 175 -14.53 -15.35 24.17
C PHE A 175 -15.40 -16.21 25.09
N ALA A 176 -16.54 -16.72 24.59
CA ALA A 176 -17.41 -17.62 25.36
C ALA A 176 -16.67 -18.92 25.75
N LYS A 177 -15.85 -19.46 24.84
CA LYS A 177 -15.05 -20.67 25.05
C LYS A 177 -13.98 -20.48 26.14
N GLU A 178 -13.27 -19.36 26.12
CA GLU A 178 -12.26 -19.02 27.14
C GLU A 178 -12.91 -18.81 28.51
N THR A 179 -14.03 -18.10 28.56
CA THR A 179 -14.80 -17.87 29.78
C THR A 179 -15.25 -19.20 30.42
N PHE A 180 -15.74 -20.13 29.59
CA PHE A 180 -16.10 -21.48 30.03
C PHE A 180 -14.89 -22.28 30.54
N ALA A 181 -13.75 -22.23 29.84
CA ALA A 181 -12.51 -22.90 30.26
C ALA A 181 -11.96 -22.36 31.60
N GLY A 182 -12.09 -21.05 31.83
CA GLY A 182 -11.76 -20.41 33.09
C GLY A 182 -12.60 -20.95 34.25
N SER A 183 -13.92 -21.08 34.06
CA SER A 183 -14.80 -21.70 35.05
C SER A 183 -14.43 -23.15 35.36
N LEU A 184 -14.16 -23.98 34.35
CA LEU A 184 -13.71 -25.37 34.57
C LEU A 184 -12.41 -25.46 35.37
N SER A 185 -11.46 -24.55 35.09
CA SER A 185 -10.20 -24.48 35.83
C SER A 185 -10.41 -24.07 37.29
N LYS A 186 -11.33 -23.12 37.54
CA LYS A 186 -11.74 -22.74 38.89
C LYS A 186 -12.46 -23.87 39.63
N GLN A 187 -13.31 -24.64 38.95
CA GLN A 187 -13.97 -25.83 39.50
C GLN A 187 -12.93 -26.86 39.99
N LYS A 188 -11.93 -27.16 39.16
CA LYS A 188 -10.85 -28.09 39.49
C LYS A 188 -10.05 -27.60 40.69
N SER A 189 -9.66 -26.32 40.69
CA SER A 189 -8.92 -25.70 41.78
C SER A 189 -9.68 -25.75 43.10
N LEU A 190 -10.99 -25.44 43.10
CA LEU A 190 -11.84 -25.54 44.28
C LEU A 190 -11.97 -26.97 44.80
N THR A 191 -12.04 -27.95 43.90
CA THR A 191 -12.07 -29.38 44.26
C THR A 191 -10.77 -29.79 44.97
N GLU A 192 -9.61 -29.35 44.46
CA GLU A 192 -8.30 -29.60 45.08
C GLU A 192 -8.16 -28.90 46.43
N ILE A 193 -8.66 -27.66 46.56
CA ILE A 193 -8.70 -26.92 47.84
C ILE A 193 -9.53 -27.68 48.87
N LEU A 194 -10.73 -28.14 48.49
CA LEU A 194 -11.61 -28.90 49.39
C LEU A 194 -10.96 -30.19 49.87
N GLN A 195 -10.28 -30.91 48.96
CA GLN A 195 -9.53 -32.12 49.32
C GLN A 195 -8.43 -31.80 50.35
N ASN A 196 -7.60 -30.79 50.07
CA ASN A 196 -6.51 -30.37 50.96
C ASN A 196 -7.00 -29.91 52.35
N LEU A 197 -8.14 -29.20 52.41
CA LEU A 197 -8.76 -28.79 53.66
C LEU A 197 -9.32 -30.00 54.44
N GLY A 198 -9.92 -30.97 53.75
CA GLY A 198 -10.36 -32.23 54.34
C GLY A 198 -9.21 -33.03 54.97
N ASP A 199 -8.07 -33.10 54.27
CA ASP A 199 -6.87 -33.76 54.77
C ASP A 199 -6.28 -33.04 55.99
N LYS A 200 -6.23 -31.69 55.95
CA LYS A 200 -5.83 -30.87 57.11
C LYS A 200 -6.75 -31.07 58.32
N LYS A 201 -8.07 -31.11 58.12
CA LYS A 201 -9.05 -31.37 59.17
C LYS A 201 -8.80 -32.73 59.83
N THR A 202 -8.56 -33.75 59.02
CA THR A 202 -8.27 -35.12 59.48
C THR A 202 -6.97 -35.19 60.28
N ALA A 203 -5.90 -34.53 59.79
CA ALA A 203 -4.61 -34.46 60.46
C ALA A 203 -4.69 -33.73 61.82
N LEU A 204 -5.37 -32.57 61.85
CA LEU A 204 -5.57 -31.78 63.07
C LEU A 204 -6.33 -32.58 64.14
N THR A 205 -7.43 -33.23 63.75
CA THR A 205 -8.26 -34.08 64.63
C THR A 205 -7.45 -35.23 65.21
N SER A 206 -6.62 -35.88 64.38
CA SER A 206 -5.78 -37.00 64.79
C SER A 206 -4.70 -36.56 65.80
N SER A 207 -4.02 -35.44 65.53
CA SER A 207 -2.99 -34.86 66.40
C SER A 207 -3.55 -34.43 67.76
N PHE A 208 -4.73 -33.79 67.76
CA PHE A 208 -5.40 -33.40 69.00
C PHE A 208 -5.81 -34.63 69.82
N THR A 209 -6.42 -35.63 69.18
CA THR A 209 -6.84 -36.88 69.86
C THR A 209 -5.66 -37.60 70.52
N GLN A 210 -4.51 -37.65 69.83
CA GLN A 210 -3.29 -38.22 70.39
C GLN A 210 -2.79 -37.42 71.60
N SER A 211 -2.72 -36.09 71.49
CA SER A 211 -2.26 -35.20 72.55
C SER A 211 -3.17 -35.26 73.79
N LYS A 212 -4.49 -35.32 73.58
CA LYS A 212 -5.48 -35.49 74.64
C LYS A 212 -5.28 -36.82 75.38
N THR A 213 -5.15 -37.92 74.64
CA THR A 213 -4.93 -39.26 75.22
C THR A 213 -3.66 -39.30 76.08
N GLN A 214 -2.56 -38.70 75.60
CA GLN A 214 -1.31 -38.60 76.36
C GLN A 214 -1.44 -37.77 77.64
N ASN A 215 -2.17 -36.64 77.57
CA ASN A 215 -2.41 -35.79 78.74
C ASN A 215 -3.28 -36.52 79.78
N GLU A 216 -4.37 -37.16 79.36
CA GLU A 216 -5.23 -37.97 80.24
C GLU A 216 -4.47 -39.12 80.90
N GLN A 217 -3.54 -39.77 80.19
CA GLN A 217 -2.68 -40.79 80.77
C GLN A 217 -1.75 -40.21 81.85
N LYS A 218 -1.12 -39.06 81.59
CA LYS A 218 -0.29 -38.36 82.61
C LYS A 218 -1.11 -38.00 83.84
N GLN A 219 -2.35 -37.54 83.68
CA GLN A 219 -3.24 -37.25 84.80
C GLN A 219 -3.53 -38.50 85.63
N LYS A 220 -3.81 -39.65 84.99
CA LYS A 220 -4.00 -40.94 85.69
C LYS A 220 -2.74 -41.36 86.47
N ASP A 221 -1.56 -41.20 85.87
CA ASP A 221 -0.29 -41.54 86.53
C ASP A 221 -0.03 -40.65 87.75
N ILE A 222 -0.28 -39.35 87.65
CA ILE A 222 -0.18 -38.40 88.77
C ILE A 222 -1.21 -38.73 89.86
N GLN A 223 -2.45 -39.05 89.49
CA GLN A 223 -3.50 -39.44 90.45
C GLN A 223 -3.11 -40.70 91.23
N LYS A 224 -2.52 -41.69 90.56
CA LYS A 224 -1.98 -42.88 91.22
C LYS A 224 -0.89 -42.53 92.24
N ASN A 225 -0.03 -41.55 91.95
CA ASN A 225 0.98 -41.07 92.89
C ASN A 225 0.35 -40.37 94.11
N ILE A 226 -0.72 -39.57 93.90
CA ILE A 226 -1.51 -38.96 94.98
C ILE A 226 -2.12 -40.04 95.88
N ASP A 227 -2.73 -41.07 95.31
CA ASP A 227 -3.39 -42.15 96.07
C ASP A 227 -2.37 -42.95 96.89
N ASN A 228 -1.20 -43.24 96.31
CA ASN A 228 -0.09 -43.90 96.99
C ASN A 228 0.46 -43.05 98.16
N ALA A 229 0.70 -41.76 97.93
CA ALA A 229 1.17 -40.83 98.96
C ALA A 229 0.13 -40.63 100.07
N SER A 230 -1.16 -40.59 99.73
CA SER A 230 -2.28 -40.50 100.69
C SER A 230 -2.38 -41.74 101.57
N THR A 231 -2.14 -42.92 101.00
CA THR A 231 -2.08 -44.17 101.76
C THR A 231 -0.90 -44.18 102.72
N ARG A 232 0.29 -43.73 102.28
CA ARG A 232 1.47 -43.54 103.15
C ARG A 232 1.19 -42.56 104.28
N LEU A 233 0.56 -41.42 104.00
CA LEU A 233 0.21 -40.39 104.98
C LEU A 233 -0.69 -40.94 106.10
N LYS A 234 -1.66 -41.79 105.76
CA LYS A 234 -2.58 -42.44 106.72
C LYS A 234 -1.86 -43.44 107.64
N ALA A 235 -0.84 -44.12 107.13
CA ALA A 235 -0.08 -45.12 107.87
C ALA A 235 1.05 -44.54 108.75
N GLU A 236 1.50 -43.31 108.45
CA GLU A 236 2.61 -42.66 109.14
C GLU A 236 2.22 -42.19 110.56
N THR A 237 3.16 -42.28 111.52
CA THR A 237 2.95 -41.85 112.91
C THR A 237 3.89 -40.70 113.32
N ASN A 238 5.00 -40.48 112.61
CA ASN A 238 5.95 -39.39 112.85
C ASN A 238 5.47 -38.06 112.25
N ALA A 239 5.36 -37.01 113.08
CA ALA A 239 4.84 -35.70 112.66
C ALA A 239 5.69 -34.99 111.59
N GLY A 240 7.02 -35.12 111.62
CA GLY A 240 7.91 -34.51 110.64
C GLY A 240 7.85 -35.20 109.27
N LEU A 241 7.70 -36.54 109.25
CA LEU A 241 7.49 -37.29 108.02
C LEU A 241 6.10 -37.05 107.41
N LYS A 242 5.07 -36.84 108.25
CA LYS A 242 3.73 -36.43 107.77
C LYS A 242 3.75 -35.12 107.01
N ASP A 243 4.46 -34.10 107.51
CA ASP A 243 4.59 -32.81 106.83
C ASP A 243 5.28 -32.95 105.46
N GLY A 244 6.33 -33.78 105.39
CA GLY A 244 7.00 -34.11 104.13
C GLY A 244 6.09 -34.78 103.10
N ILE A 245 5.31 -35.79 103.51
CA ILE A 245 4.36 -36.50 102.63
C ILE A 245 3.22 -35.57 102.20
N GLN A 246 2.73 -34.68 103.08
CA GLN A 246 1.70 -33.71 102.73
C GLN A 246 2.19 -32.69 101.68
N LYS A 247 3.44 -32.23 101.78
CA LYS A 247 4.07 -31.40 100.74
C LYS A 247 4.23 -32.13 99.41
N GLU A 248 4.56 -33.43 99.44
CA GLU A 248 4.60 -34.30 98.25
C GLU A 248 3.22 -34.36 97.56
N ILE A 249 2.15 -34.61 98.33
CA ILE A 249 0.76 -34.60 97.83
C ILE A 249 0.40 -33.25 97.20
N ASN A 250 0.70 -32.15 97.89
CA ASN A 250 0.44 -30.80 97.38
C ASN A 250 1.19 -30.54 96.06
N GLY A 251 2.42 -31.07 95.92
CA GLY A 251 3.19 -31.03 94.68
C GLY A 251 2.49 -31.77 93.53
N TYR A 252 1.99 -32.98 93.76
CA TYR A 252 1.23 -33.73 92.74
C TYR A 252 -0.12 -33.06 92.40
N LEU A 253 -0.80 -32.46 93.37
CA LEU A 253 -2.03 -31.69 93.15
C LEU A 253 -1.80 -30.45 92.26
N ILE A 254 -0.64 -29.80 92.36
CA ILE A 254 -0.26 -28.73 91.44
C ILE A 254 0.00 -29.29 90.04
N GLN A 255 0.71 -30.41 89.94
CA GLN A 255 1.01 -31.04 88.64
C GLN A 255 -0.26 -31.51 87.91
N ILE A 256 -1.24 -32.09 88.60
CA ILE A 256 -2.49 -32.52 87.97
C ILE A 256 -3.31 -31.31 87.49
N GLN A 257 -3.36 -30.22 88.28
CA GLN A 257 -4.00 -28.97 87.87
C GLN A 257 -3.31 -28.36 86.64
N GLN A 258 -1.97 -28.41 86.56
CA GLN A 258 -1.23 -27.96 85.38
C GLN A 258 -1.60 -28.78 84.14
N GLN A 259 -1.72 -30.11 84.24
CA GLN A 259 -2.13 -30.95 83.11
C GLN A 259 -3.57 -30.65 82.66
N GLN A 260 -4.49 -30.41 83.59
CA GLN A 260 -5.87 -30.01 83.29
C GLN A 260 -5.93 -28.66 82.57
N ASN A 261 -5.15 -27.67 83.02
CA ASN A 261 -5.07 -26.37 82.34
C ASN A 261 -4.49 -26.50 80.93
N LEU A 262 -3.43 -27.31 80.75
CA LEU A 262 -2.85 -27.58 79.43
C LEU A 262 -3.87 -28.24 78.49
N LEU A 263 -4.67 -29.19 78.98
CA LEU A 263 -5.71 -29.82 78.19
C LEU A 263 -6.82 -28.83 77.78
N SER A 264 -7.23 -27.94 78.69
CA SER A 264 -8.22 -26.88 78.39
C SER A 264 -7.72 -25.92 77.30
N ILE A 265 -6.44 -25.50 77.37
CA ILE A 265 -5.82 -24.65 76.36
C ILE A 265 -5.74 -25.38 75.01
N ALA A 266 -5.31 -26.65 75.01
CA ALA A 266 -5.21 -27.46 73.79
C ALA A 266 -6.57 -27.66 73.12
N THR A 267 -7.63 -27.93 73.89
CA THR A 267 -9.00 -28.04 73.37
C THR A 267 -9.47 -26.73 72.75
N THR A 268 -9.25 -25.61 73.44
CA THR A 268 -9.65 -24.28 72.93
C THR A 268 -8.95 -23.97 71.60
N LYS A 269 -7.64 -24.26 71.49
CA LYS A 269 -6.88 -24.05 70.27
C LYS A 269 -7.36 -24.96 69.13
N TYR A 270 -7.63 -26.24 69.43
CA TYR A 270 -8.20 -27.17 68.46
C TYR A 270 -9.55 -26.69 67.93
N ASP A 271 -10.47 -26.27 68.80
CA ASP A 271 -11.79 -25.80 68.39
C ASP A 271 -11.71 -24.54 67.51
N GLN A 272 -10.77 -23.63 67.81
CA GLN A 272 -10.52 -22.43 66.99
C GLN A 272 -9.99 -22.80 65.60
N GLU A 273 -8.95 -23.64 65.52
CA GLU A 273 -8.36 -24.05 64.24
C GLU A 273 -9.35 -24.89 63.41
N LEU A 274 -10.13 -25.76 64.06
CA LEU A 274 -11.18 -26.53 63.40
C LEU A 274 -12.29 -25.63 62.85
N GLY A 275 -12.72 -24.63 63.63
CA GLY A 275 -13.72 -23.66 63.20
C GLY A 275 -13.30 -22.87 61.95
N VAL A 276 -12.01 -22.49 61.86
CA VAL A 276 -11.47 -21.83 60.66
C VAL A 276 -11.48 -22.76 59.45
N ILE A 277 -11.05 -24.02 59.61
CA ILE A 277 -11.05 -25.00 58.51
C ILE A 277 -12.48 -25.29 58.04
N ASP A 278 -13.43 -25.46 58.97
CA ASP A 278 -14.83 -25.72 58.65
C ASP A 278 -15.49 -24.54 57.94
N PHE A 279 -15.15 -23.31 58.33
CA PHE A 279 -15.58 -22.11 57.63
C PHE A 279 -15.05 -22.08 56.18
N GLN A 280 -13.75 -22.33 55.98
CA GLN A 280 -13.13 -22.37 54.65
C GLN A 280 -13.72 -23.47 53.75
N ILE A 281 -14.02 -24.64 54.31
CA ILE A 281 -14.71 -25.74 53.60
C ILE A 281 -16.12 -25.31 53.21
N SER A 282 -16.85 -24.64 54.11
CA SER A 282 -18.21 -24.15 53.81
C SER A 282 -18.21 -23.14 52.67
N GLU A 283 -17.33 -22.13 52.70
CA GLU A 283 -17.19 -21.13 51.62
C GLU A 283 -16.80 -21.79 50.29
N SER A 284 -15.79 -22.67 50.30
CA SER A 284 -15.32 -23.35 49.08
C SER A 284 -16.39 -24.25 48.47
N ASN A 285 -17.21 -24.91 49.28
CA ASN A 285 -18.35 -25.71 48.80
C ASN A 285 -19.46 -24.84 48.22
N GLN A 286 -19.75 -23.70 48.82
CA GLN A 286 -20.75 -22.76 48.30
C GLN A 286 -20.32 -22.21 46.93
N ASP A 287 -19.04 -21.84 46.79
CA ASP A 287 -18.48 -21.41 45.51
C ASP A 287 -18.52 -22.51 44.47
N LEU A 288 -18.12 -23.74 44.82
CA LEU A 288 -18.17 -24.89 43.92
C LEU A 288 -19.61 -25.21 43.48
N GLN A 289 -20.58 -25.09 44.39
CA GLN A 289 -21.99 -25.30 44.08
C GLN A 289 -22.54 -24.21 43.15
N ALA A 290 -22.23 -22.94 43.41
CA ALA A 290 -22.61 -21.84 42.53
C ALA A 290 -22.03 -22.02 41.13
N LEU A 291 -20.79 -22.48 41.05
CA LEU A 291 -20.08 -22.69 39.79
C LEU A 291 -20.68 -23.84 38.98
N THR A 292 -20.95 -24.97 39.63
CA THR A 292 -21.48 -26.19 39.00
C THR A 292 -22.97 -26.12 38.66
N SER A 293 -23.78 -25.47 39.49
CA SER A 293 -25.24 -25.50 39.36
C SER A 293 -25.80 -24.32 38.56
N ASN A 294 -25.03 -23.25 38.35
CA ASN A 294 -25.52 -22.01 37.74
C ASN A 294 -24.56 -21.45 36.69
N ILE A 295 -23.30 -21.21 37.04
CA ILE A 295 -22.35 -20.51 36.15
C ILE A 295 -21.98 -21.36 34.92
N ILE A 296 -21.46 -22.58 35.14
CA ILE A 296 -21.06 -23.49 34.07
C ILE A 296 -22.23 -23.82 33.13
N PRO A 297 -23.43 -24.23 33.62
CA PRO A 297 -24.57 -24.50 32.74
C PRO A 297 -24.98 -23.31 31.85
N LYS A 298 -24.98 -22.09 32.39
CA LYS A 298 -25.29 -20.87 31.60
C LYS A 298 -24.22 -20.58 30.55
N GLN A 299 -22.95 -20.79 30.89
CA GLN A 299 -21.86 -20.61 29.93
C GLN A 299 -21.91 -21.65 28.81
N VAL A 300 -22.34 -22.88 29.08
CA VAL A 300 -22.61 -23.88 28.03
C VAL A 300 -23.72 -23.42 27.09
N GLU A 301 -24.85 -22.96 27.63
CA GLU A 301 -25.97 -22.46 26.83
C GLU A 301 -25.55 -21.26 25.94
N GLU A 302 -24.78 -20.33 26.49
CA GLU A 302 -24.22 -19.21 25.71
C GLU A 302 -23.22 -19.67 24.65
N LEU A 303 -22.34 -20.62 24.97
CA LEU A 303 -21.38 -21.17 24.02
C LEU A 303 -22.08 -21.86 22.84
N GLU A 304 -23.16 -22.60 23.10
CA GLU A 304 -23.99 -23.24 22.06
C GLU A 304 -24.67 -22.19 21.17
N LYS A 305 -25.22 -21.12 21.73
CA LYS A 305 -25.81 -20.01 20.96
C LYS A 305 -24.79 -19.31 20.08
N LYS A 306 -23.61 -19.00 20.61
CA LYS A 306 -22.53 -18.34 19.84
C LYS A 306 -22.00 -19.25 18.74
N ASN A 307 -21.86 -20.55 19.01
CA ASN A 307 -21.51 -21.53 18.00
C ASN A 307 -22.55 -21.60 16.87
N GLN A 308 -23.84 -21.58 17.21
CA GLN A 308 -24.89 -21.59 16.19
C GLN A 308 -24.87 -20.32 15.34
N ALA A 309 -24.68 -19.15 15.94
CA ALA A 309 -24.52 -17.89 15.21
C ALA A 309 -23.32 -17.92 14.26
N LEU A 310 -22.19 -18.49 14.69
CA LEU A 310 -21.01 -18.69 13.85
C LEU A 310 -21.32 -19.61 12.65
N VAL A 311 -22.03 -20.72 12.87
CA VAL A 311 -22.44 -21.64 11.81
C VAL A 311 -23.39 -20.98 10.80
N ASP A 312 -24.34 -20.18 11.26
CA ASP A 312 -25.31 -19.50 10.41
C ASP A 312 -24.62 -18.48 9.50
N VAL A 313 -23.72 -17.66 10.07
CA VAL A 313 -22.96 -16.67 9.30
C VAL A 313 -21.99 -17.35 8.33
N LYS A 314 -21.34 -18.45 8.73
CA LYS A 314 -20.48 -19.25 7.83
C LYS A 314 -21.28 -19.79 6.64
N THR A 315 -22.51 -20.24 6.87
CA THR A 315 -23.39 -20.74 5.80
C THR A 315 -23.77 -19.63 4.82
N ALA A 316 -24.08 -18.43 5.33
CA ALA A 316 -24.37 -17.27 4.48
C ALA A 316 -23.15 -16.83 3.65
N TRP A 317 -21.96 -16.85 4.26
CA TRP A 317 -20.70 -16.54 3.59
C TRP A 317 -20.41 -17.51 2.43
N GLU A 318 -20.55 -18.82 2.64
CA GLU A 318 -20.37 -19.83 1.58
C GLU A 318 -21.39 -19.65 0.44
N ALA A 319 -22.64 -19.29 0.74
CA ALA A 319 -23.65 -19.00 -0.28
C ALA A 319 -23.30 -17.76 -1.13
N ASN A 320 -22.82 -16.68 -0.49
CA ASN A 320 -22.41 -15.46 -1.18
C ASN A 320 -21.15 -15.69 -2.03
N LYS A 321 -20.22 -16.51 -1.56
CA LYS A 321 -19.02 -16.94 -2.31
C LYS A 321 -19.40 -17.65 -3.62
N GLN A 322 -20.39 -18.54 -3.54
CA GLN A 322 -20.91 -19.22 -4.73
C GLN A 322 -21.57 -18.24 -5.71
N ALA A 323 -22.27 -17.22 -5.21
CA ALA A 323 -22.89 -16.20 -6.04
C ALA A 323 -21.84 -15.36 -6.82
N VAL A 324 -20.72 -15.00 -6.19
CA VAL A 324 -19.59 -14.32 -6.87
C VAL A 324 -19.02 -15.19 -7.98
N THR A 325 -18.79 -16.48 -7.70
CA THR A 325 -18.26 -17.44 -8.70
C THR A 325 -19.16 -17.53 -9.94
N VAL A 326 -20.48 -17.52 -9.75
CA VAL A 326 -21.46 -17.58 -10.85
C VAL A 326 -21.44 -16.30 -11.69
N ALA A 327 -21.43 -15.13 -11.04
CA ALA A 327 -21.42 -13.83 -11.73
C ALA A 327 -20.11 -13.60 -12.51
N ASP A 328 -18.97 -13.97 -11.93
CA ASP A 328 -17.66 -13.85 -12.57
C ASP A 328 -17.55 -14.74 -13.80
N LYS A 329 -18.02 -16.00 -13.71
CA LYS A 329 -18.08 -16.90 -14.86
C LYS A 329 -18.93 -16.32 -16.00
N ALA A 330 -20.08 -15.73 -15.69
CA ALA A 330 -20.94 -15.12 -16.69
C ALA A 330 -20.25 -13.96 -17.43
N LEU A 331 -19.51 -13.11 -16.71
CA LEU A 331 -18.72 -12.02 -17.29
C LEU A 331 -17.54 -12.56 -18.13
N GLY A 332 -16.84 -13.60 -17.66
CA GLY A 332 -15.76 -14.24 -18.39
C GLY A 332 -16.20 -14.91 -19.69
N ASP A 333 -17.34 -15.61 -19.67
CA ASP A 333 -17.96 -16.22 -20.84
C ASP A 333 -18.35 -15.14 -21.87
N PHE A 334 -18.97 -14.03 -21.42
CA PHE A 334 -19.25 -12.87 -22.26
C PHE A 334 -17.97 -12.35 -22.92
N LEU A 335 -16.93 -12.04 -22.15
CA LEU A 335 -15.69 -11.46 -22.69
C LEU A 335 -14.91 -12.40 -23.64
N THR A 336 -15.13 -13.70 -23.56
CA THR A 336 -14.58 -14.70 -24.50
C THR A 336 -15.31 -14.67 -25.84
N ASP A 337 -16.62 -14.40 -25.81
CA ASP A 337 -17.45 -14.29 -26.99
C ASP A 337 -17.24 -12.99 -27.78
N TYR A 338 -16.80 -11.93 -27.12
CA TYR A 338 -16.50 -10.62 -27.73
C TYR A 338 -14.99 -10.31 -27.76
N ALA A 339 -14.15 -11.31 -28.07
CA ALA A 339 -12.69 -11.18 -28.07
C ALA A 339 -12.15 -10.04 -28.98
N PHE A 340 -12.89 -9.66 -30.03
CA PHE A 340 -12.52 -8.56 -30.92
C PHE A 340 -12.50 -7.19 -30.21
N LEU A 341 -13.23 -7.04 -29.10
CA LEU A 341 -13.17 -5.84 -28.25
C LEU A 341 -11.82 -5.70 -27.51
N LYS A 342 -10.96 -6.73 -27.55
CA LYS A 342 -9.69 -6.81 -26.80
C LYS A 342 -8.44 -6.75 -27.67
N THR A 343 -8.54 -6.75 -29.01
CA THR A 343 -7.36 -6.86 -29.89
C THR A 343 -7.03 -5.53 -30.55
N GLN A 344 -5.74 -5.24 -30.71
CA GLN A 344 -5.24 -4.03 -31.37
C GLN A 344 -5.19 -4.16 -32.91
N ASP A 345 -5.45 -5.35 -33.45
CA ASP A 345 -5.56 -5.56 -34.89
C ASP A 345 -7.01 -5.24 -35.30
N TYR A 346 -7.20 -4.13 -36.02
CA TYR A 346 -8.49 -3.75 -36.60
C TYR A 346 -8.43 -3.77 -38.11
N SER A 347 -7.46 -4.48 -38.68
CA SER A 347 -7.34 -4.62 -40.11
C SER A 347 -8.64 -5.20 -40.69
N SER A 348 -8.94 -4.81 -41.91
CA SER A 348 -10.06 -5.39 -42.67
C SER A 348 -10.02 -6.92 -42.69
N LYS A 349 -8.82 -7.50 -42.68
CA LYS A 349 -8.58 -8.93 -42.55
C LYS A 349 -8.99 -9.48 -41.18
N PHE A 350 -8.58 -8.85 -40.07
CA PHE A 350 -8.92 -9.29 -38.73
C PHE A 350 -10.43 -9.22 -38.44
N LEU A 351 -11.09 -8.14 -38.87
CA LEU A 351 -12.53 -7.97 -38.72
C LEU A 351 -13.29 -9.03 -39.52
N GLN A 352 -12.80 -9.39 -40.71
CA GLN A 352 -13.36 -10.48 -41.51
C GLN A 352 -13.14 -11.85 -40.85
N ASP A 353 -11.97 -12.10 -40.27
CA ASP A 353 -11.67 -13.34 -39.54
C ASP A 353 -12.54 -13.47 -38.27
N THR A 354 -12.83 -12.36 -37.60
CA THR A 354 -13.78 -12.27 -36.46
C THR A 354 -15.21 -12.61 -36.88
N VAL A 355 -15.69 -12.01 -37.98
CA VAL A 355 -17.01 -12.31 -38.56
C VAL A 355 -17.13 -13.80 -38.92
N ASN A 356 -16.06 -14.39 -39.48
CA ASN A 356 -16.03 -15.82 -39.81
C ASN A 356 -16.15 -16.69 -38.55
N SER A 357 -15.45 -16.33 -37.47
CA SER A 357 -15.53 -17.02 -36.17
C SER A 357 -16.92 -16.93 -35.54
N LEU A 358 -17.54 -15.74 -35.51
CA LEU A 358 -18.89 -15.54 -34.98
C LEU A 358 -19.94 -16.32 -35.78
N ASN A 359 -19.82 -16.35 -37.11
CA ASN A 359 -20.69 -17.17 -37.96
C ASN A 359 -20.53 -18.67 -37.70
N GLN A 360 -19.30 -19.14 -37.43
CA GLN A 360 -19.06 -20.52 -37.02
C GLN A 360 -19.75 -20.85 -35.69
N LYS A 361 -19.70 -19.94 -34.70
CA LYS A 361 -20.41 -20.10 -33.41
C LYS A 361 -21.93 -20.10 -33.60
N ILE A 362 -22.47 -19.23 -34.45
CA ILE A 362 -23.90 -19.22 -34.78
C ILE A 362 -24.32 -20.56 -35.41
N SER A 363 -23.50 -21.11 -36.32
CA SER A 363 -23.77 -22.41 -36.93
C SER A 363 -23.79 -23.56 -35.90
N ASN A 364 -22.87 -23.52 -34.94
CA ASN A 364 -22.86 -24.48 -33.81
C ASN A 364 -24.10 -24.34 -32.93
N LEU A 365 -24.52 -23.12 -32.59
CA LEU A 365 -25.73 -22.88 -31.79
C LEU A 365 -27.00 -23.30 -32.55
N GLN A 366 -27.08 -23.08 -33.85
CA GLN A 366 -28.17 -23.55 -34.70
C GLN A 366 -28.23 -25.08 -34.75
N THR A 367 -27.07 -25.74 -34.75
CA THR A 367 -26.96 -27.21 -34.65
C THR A 367 -27.47 -27.70 -33.29
N ASN A 368 -27.07 -27.03 -32.19
CA ASN A 368 -27.55 -27.34 -30.84
C ASN A 368 -29.05 -27.12 -30.69
N LEU A 369 -29.59 -26.01 -31.23
CA LEU A 369 -31.02 -25.72 -31.23
C LEU A 369 -31.81 -26.79 -32.00
N THR A 370 -31.28 -27.24 -33.15
CA THR A 370 -31.90 -28.31 -33.95
C THR A 370 -31.90 -29.64 -33.20
N SER A 371 -30.78 -30.00 -32.57
CA SER A 371 -30.68 -31.19 -31.72
C SER A 371 -31.64 -31.14 -30.54
N LEU A 372 -31.73 -29.99 -29.85
CA LEU A 372 -32.62 -29.78 -28.70
C LEU A 372 -34.10 -29.83 -29.10
N LYS A 373 -34.47 -29.28 -30.26
CA LYS A 373 -35.83 -29.38 -30.82
C LYS A 373 -36.18 -30.83 -31.19
N ASN A 374 -35.23 -31.57 -31.75
CA ASN A 374 -35.40 -32.99 -32.10
C ASN A 374 -35.48 -33.89 -30.85
N SER A 375 -34.91 -33.47 -29.72
CA SER A 375 -34.97 -34.18 -28.44
C SER A 375 -36.08 -33.72 -27.50
N ASN A 376 -37.02 -32.88 -27.96
CA ASN A 376 -38.10 -32.29 -27.16
C ASN A 376 -37.62 -31.54 -25.89
N GLY A 377 -36.56 -30.73 -26.01
CA GLY A 377 -36.09 -29.86 -24.92
C GLY A 377 -37.15 -28.86 -24.43
N SER A 378 -36.97 -28.30 -23.23
CA SER A 378 -37.97 -27.40 -22.64
C SER A 378 -38.12 -26.10 -23.43
N SER A 379 -39.31 -25.50 -23.41
CA SER A 379 -39.59 -24.23 -24.08
C SER A 379 -38.69 -23.08 -23.61
N SER A 380 -38.24 -23.09 -22.35
CA SER A 380 -37.27 -22.13 -21.81
C SER A 380 -35.87 -22.30 -22.40
N GLU A 381 -35.39 -23.53 -22.56
CA GLU A 381 -34.07 -23.80 -23.13
C GLU A 381 -34.03 -23.47 -24.63
N ILE A 382 -35.10 -23.79 -25.35
CA ILE A 382 -35.27 -23.44 -26.77
C ILE A 382 -35.25 -21.92 -26.94
N SER A 383 -36.02 -21.18 -26.13
CA SER A 383 -36.08 -19.72 -26.20
C SER A 383 -34.74 -19.07 -25.85
N ALA A 384 -34.00 -19.63 -24.89
CA ALA A 384 -32.66 -19.13 -24.52
C ALA A 384 -31.66 -19.28 -25.68
N LEU A 385 -31.66 -20.43 -26.35
CA LEU A 385 -30.82 -20.68 -27.53
C LEU A 385 -31.23 -19.82 -28.73
N GLU A 386 -32.52 -19.61 -28.96
CA GLU A 386 -33.03 -18.74 -30.02
C GLU A 386 -32.60 -17.28 -29.81
N ASN A 387 -32.72 -16.78 -28.57
CA ASN A 387 -32.26 -15.44 -28.22
C ASN A 387 -30.73 -15.29 -28.35
N ALA A 388 -29.96 -16.29 -27.89
CA ALA A 388 -28.50 -16.28 -28.02
C ALA A 388 -28.04 -16.28 -29.49
N ILE A 389 -28.76 -16.97 -30.38
CA ILE A 389 -28.51 -16.93 -31.83
C ILE A 389 -28.82 -15.54 -32.39
N LEU A 390 -29.97 -14.97 -32.04
CA LEU A 390 -30.43 -13.67 -32.52
C LEU A 390 -29.45 -12.55 -32.12
N GLU A 391 -28.96 -12.60 -30.88
CA GLU A 391 -28.00 -11.65 -30.34
C GLU A 391 -26.65 -11.74 -31.07
N LYS A 392 -26.11 -12.95 -31.28
CA LYS A 392 -24.89 -13.17 -32.06
C LYS A 392 -25.01 -12.72 -33.52
N GLN A 393 -26.18 -12.91 -34.14
CA GLN A 393 -26.44 -12.44 -35.50
C GLN A 393 -26.43 -10.90 -35.60
N LYS A 394 -26.96 -10.21 -34.59
CA LYS A 394 -26.94 -8.75 -34.52
C LYS A 394 -25.49 -8.22 -34.49
N ILE A 395 -24.64 -8.85 -33.69
CA ILE A 395 -23.22 -8.49 -33.52
C ILE A 395 -22.43 -8.72 -34.81
N VAL A 396 -22.71 -9.81 -35.54
CA VAL A 396 -22.09 -10.05 -36.85
C VAL A 396 -22.39 -8.90 -37.82
N GLY A 397 -23.62 -8.40 -37.86
CA GLY A 397 -23.99 -7.26 -38.69
C GLY A 397 -23.24 -5.99 -38.31
N GLU A 398 -23.17 -5.69 -37.01
CA GLU A 398 -22.46 -4.54 -36.44
C GLU A 398 -20.94 -4.55 -36.80
N VAL A 399 -20.27 -5.70 -36.66
CA VAL A 399 -18.83 -5.84 -37.01
C VAL A 399 -18.58 -5.73 -38.52
N GLN A 400 -19.50 -6.26 -39.35
CA GLN A 400 -19.39 -6.17 -40.80
C GLN A 400 -19.52 -4.73 -41.31
N ASP A 401 -20.42 -3.93 -40.74
CA ASP A 401 -20.58 -2.52 -41.12
C ASP A 401 -19.40 -1.65 -40.71
N TYR A 402 -18.79 -1.96 -39.56
CA TYR A 402 -17.54 -1.33 -39.14
C TYR A 402 -16.38 -1.64 -40.11
N GLY A 403 -16.20 -2.91 -40.51
CA GLY A 403 -15.16 -3.32 -41.44
C GLY A 403 -15.22 -2.65 -42.82
N LYS A 404 -16.42 -2.32 -43.31
CA LYS A 404 -16.60 -1.57 -44.57
C LYS A 404 -16.03 -0.16 -44.48
N THR A 405 -16.14 0.48 -43.33
CA THR A 405 -15.69 1.87 -43.13
C THR A 405 -14.17 1.96 -43.05
N VAL A 406 -13.52 0.98 -42.41
CA VAL A 406 -12.06 0.85 -42.36
C VAL A 406 -11.48 0.64 -43.77
N LEU A 407 -12.09 -0.24 -44.57
CA LEU A 407 -11.68 -0.50 -45.96
C LEU A 407 -11.75 0.73 -46.87
N ALA A 408 -12.75 1.60 -46.67
CA ALA A 408 -12.90 2.82 -47.46
C ALA A 408 -11.75 3.82 -47.20
N GLY A 409 -11.35 3.98 -45.93
CA GLY A 409 -10.22 4.84 -45.56
C GLY A 409 -8.87 4.33 -46.06
N GLU A 410 -8.64 3.02 -46.08
CA GLU A 410 -7.42 2.41 -46.63
C GLU A 410 -7.26 2.67 -48.15
N VAL A 411 -8.36 2.77 -48.89
CA VAL A 411 -8.36 3.02 -50.34
C VAL A 411 -8.05 4.49 -50.65
N GLU A 412 -8.69 5.43 -49.94
CA GLU A 412 -8.44 6.87 -50.11
C GLU A 412 -6.97 7.23 -49.83
N PHE A 413 -6.39 6.64 -48.78
CA PHE A 413 -4.99 6.84 -48.39
C PHE A 413 -3.99 6.41 -49.49
N LYS A 414 -4.21 5.24 -50.10
CA LYS A 414 -3.33 4.73 -51.19
C LYS A 414 -3.35 5.64 -52.42
N GLN A 415 -4.48 6.30 -52.67
CA GLN A 415 -4.67 7.18 -53.81
C GLN A 415 -3.97 8.53 -53.63
N GLU A 416 -3.97 9.05 -52.39
CA GLU A 416 -3.26 10.28 -52.03
C GLU A 416 -1.73 10.09 -52.06
N LEU A 417 -1.24 8.95 -51.56
CA LEU A 417 0.18 8.61 -51.56
C LEU A 417 0.79 8.59 -52.97
N GLU A 418 0.10 8.00 -53.96
CA GLU A 418 0.61 7.96 -55.33
C GLU A 418 0.57 9.33 -56.03
N THR A 419 -0.41 10.17 -55.69
CA THR A 419 -0.49 11.54 -56.25
C THR A 419 0.72 12.39 -55.82
N ARG A 420 1.15 12.25 -54.55
CA ARG A 420 2.28 13.01 -53.98
C ARG A 420 3.64 12.56 -54.52
N LYS A 421 3.87 11.25 -54.68
CA LYS A 421 5.08 10.71 -55.31
C LYS A 421 5.30 11.24 -56.72
N THR A 422 4.22 11.37 -57.48
CA THR A 422 4.28 11.85 -58.87
C THR A 422 4.68 13.33 -58.95
N THR A 423 4.21 14.15 -58.01
CA THR A 423 4.47 15.60 -57.98
C THR A 423 5.91 15.95 -57.58
N SER A 424 6.51 15.15 -56.68
CA SER A 424 7.91 15.30 -56.24
C SER A 424 8.92 14.96 -57.35
N ALA A 425 8.63 13.93 -58.15
CA ALA A 425 9.49 13.52 -59.27
C ALA A 425 9.57 14.59 -60.38
N ASP A 426 8.44 15.25 -60.70
CA ASP A 426 8.37 16.31 -61.72
C ASP A 426 9.12 17.58 -61.28
N HIS A 427 9.09 17.91 -59.98
CA HIS A 427 9.83 19.04 -59.41
C HIS A 427 11.35 18.80 -59.46
N LEU A 428 11.81 17.58 -59.11
CA LEU A 428 13.22 17.21 -59.14
C LEU A 428 13.80 17.22 -60.57
N ALA A 429 13.00 16.83 -61.56
CA ALA A 429 13.37 16.91 -62.97
C ALA A 429 13.55 18.37 -63.43
N SER A 430 12.67 19.26 -63.00
CA SER A 430 12.69 20.69 -63.36
C SER A 430 13.89 21.43 -62.76
N VAL A 431 14.30 21.08 -61.53
CA VAL A 431 15.50 21.64 -60.88
C VAL A 431 16.79 21.18 -61.57
N LYS A 432 16.87 19.92 -62.03
CA LYS A 432 18.02 19.40 -62.79
C LYS A 432 18.21 20.11 -64.14
N VAL A 433 17.12 20.46 -64.81
CA VAL A 433 17.15 21.23 -66.08
C VAL A 433 17.65 22.66 -65.86
N ALA A 434 17.27 23.31 -64.75
CA ALA A 434 17.75 24.65 -64.40
C ALA A 434 19.26 24.67 -64.10
N LEU A 435 19.77 23.65 -63.38
CA LEU A 435 21.20 23.47 -63.08
C LEU A 435 22.06 23.28 -64.34
N GLY A 436 21.57 22.53 -65.33
CA GLY A 436 22.29 22.31 -66.60
C GLY A 436 22.38 23.56 -67.48
N SER A 437 21.61 24.61 -67.18
CA SER A 437 21.48 25.81 -68.02
C SER A 437 22.25 27.03 -67.51
N ASN A 438 23.01 26.90 -66.40
CA ASN A 438 23.74 27.99 -65.74
C ASN A 438 22.90 29.24 -65.39
N ASN A 439 21.57 29.07 -65.24
CA ASN A 439 20.67 30.15 -64.84
C ASN A 439 20.46 30.11 -63.31
N ILE A 440 21.37 30.77 -62.59
CA ILE A 440 21.42 30.85 -61.12
C ILE A 440 20.12 31.43 -60.55
N GLU A 441 19.48 32.37 -61.25
CA GLU A 441 18.27 33.06 -60.78
C GLU A 441 17.04 32.14 -60.83
N SER A 442 16.93 31.29 -61.85
CA SER A 442 15.87 30.25 -61.93
C SER A 442 16.07 29.13 -60.91
N TYR A 443 17.32 28.75 -60.61
CA TYR A 443 17.62 27.77 -59.57
C TYR A 443 17.24 28.27 -58.18
N VAL A 444 17.62 29.50 -57.84
CA VAL A 444 17.28 30.14 -56.55
C VAL A 444 15.77 30.29 -56.40
N THR A 445 15.05 30.61 -57.48
CA THR A 445 13.59 30.75 -57.44
C THR A 445 12.88 29.41 -57.20
N LEU A 446 13.28 28.35 -57.92
CA LEU A 446 12.69 27.01 -57.78
C LEU A 446 13.04 26.35 -56.43
N SER A 447 14.27 26.53 -55.94
CA SER A 447 14.67 26.01 -54.62
C SER A 447 13.99 26.76 -53.48
N SER A 448 13.76 28.06 -53.63
CA SER A 448 13.02 28.87 -52.66
C SER A 448 11.53 28.55 -52.64
N GLN A 449 10.93 28.17 -53.78
CA GLN A 449 9.55 27.68 -53.82
C GLN A 449 9.40 26.33 -53.14
N LEU A 450 10.32 25.39 -53.36
CA LEU A 450 10.36 24.11 -52.65
C LEU A 450 10.57 24.31 -51.14
N ALA A 451 11.49 25.20 -50.74
CA ALA A 451 11.73 25.56 -49.35
C ALA A 451 10.53 26.27 -48.69
N ASN A 452 9.77 27.07 -49.43
CA ASN A 452 8.54 27.72 -48.94
C ASN A 452 7.35 26.76 -48.84
N GLN A 453 7.25 25.78 -49.75
CA GLN A 453 6.27 24.70 -49.65
C GLN A 453 6.56 23.79 -48.44
N LEU A 454 7.84 23.62 -48.08
CA LEU A 454 8.27 22.90 -46.88
C LEU A 454 8.13 23.76 -45.58
N LYS A 455 8.33 25.08 -45.65
CA LYS A 455 8.14 26.02 -44.51
C LYS A 455 6.69 26.15 -44.03
N GLY A 456 5.71 25.77 -44.85
CA GLY A 456 4.30 25.72 -44.45
C GLY A 456 4.00 24.63 -43.41
N LEU A 457 4.96 23.75 -43.10
CA LEU A 457 4.80 22.62 -42.17
C LEU A 457 5.45 22.84 -40.79
N THR A 458 6.13 23.96 -40.54
CA THR A 458 6.99 24.14 -39.34
C THR A 458 6.50 25.16 -38.30
N THR A 459 5.29 25.73 -38.40
CA THR A 459 4.83 26.80 -37.49
C THR A 459 4.25 26.34 -36.14
N VAL A 460 4.30 25.05 -35.78
CA VAL A 460 3.76 24.57 -34.48
C VAL A 460 4.83 24.41 -33.40
N TRP A 461 6.12 24.64 -33.66
CA TRP A 461 7.19 24.33 -32.68
C TRP A 461 8.30 25.40 -32.64
N VAL A 462 8.03 26.57 -32.06
CA VAL A 462 9.09 27.59 -31.82
C VAL A 462 9.30 27.96 -30.36
N ASP A 463 8.53 27.44 -29.38
CA ASP A 463 8.73 27.85 -27.98
C ASP A 463 9.71 26.98 -27.16
N ASP A 464 10.10 25.79 -27.62
CA ASP A 464 10.95 24.87 -26.81
C ASP A 464 12.42 24.72 -27.26
N LEU A 465 12.91 25.58 -28.17
CA LEU A 465 14.31 25.53 -28.66
C LEU A 465 15.22 26.65 -28.09
N GLN A 466 14.92 27.19 -26.91
CA GLN A 466 15.79 28.20 -26.27
C GLN A 466 16.79 27.69 -25.22
N ASP A 467 16.77 26.41 -24.81
CA ASP A 467 17.60 25.98 -23.66
C ASP A 467 18.70 24.94 -23.94
N ASN A 468 19.23 24.87 -25.16
CA ASN A 468 20.56 24.26 -25.35
C ASN A 468 21.30 24.85 -26.55
N HIS A 469 22.11 25.88 -26.31
CA HIS A 469 23.53 25.96 -26.67
C HIS A 469 24.10 27.30 -26.18
N ASN A 470 25.04 27.24 -25.24
CA ASN A 470 25.80 28.38 -24.72
C ASN A 470 26.64 29.05 -25.83
N LEU A 471 26.05 29.95 -26.60
CA LEU A 471 26.76 30.97 -27.38
C LEU A 471 26.29 32.35 -26.93
N THR A 472 27.11 33.00 -26.11
CA THR A 472 26.90 34.38 -25.68
C THR A 472 27.04 35.32 -26.88
N ILE A 473 25.92 35.67 -27.53
CA ILE A 473 25.91 36.81 -28.45
C ILE A 473 25.66 38.07 -27.62
N LYS A 474 26.73 38.83 -27.39
CA LYS A 474 26.62 40.21 -26.93
C LYS A 474 25.84 41.02 -27.96
N VAL A 475 24.76 41.64 -27.52
CA VAL A 475 24.05 42.67 -28.28
C VAL A 475 25.05 43.79 -28.62
N TRP A 476 25.28 44.03 -29.90
CA TRP A 476 25.88 45.28 -30.38
C TRP A 476 24.85 46.04 -31.22
N ASN A 477 24.40 47.13 -30.61
CA ASN A 477 23.59 48.17 -31.22
C ASN A 477 24.36 48.86 -32.36
N GLY A 478 23.62 49.21 -33.41
CA GLY A 478 23.87 50.42 -34.18
C GLY A 478 24.91 50.32 -35.30
N LEU A 479 24.38 50.34 -36.54
CA LEU A 479 24.83 51.17 -37.66
C LEU A 479 26.35 51.49 -37.73
N GLN A 480 27.09 50.71 -38.53
CA GLN A 480 27.93 51.23 -39.63
C GLN A 480 28.63 50.10 -40.40
N ALA A 481 28.64 50.24 -41.74
CA ALA A 481 29.50 49.58 -42.75
C ALA A 481 29.00 48.29 -43.44
N GLU A 482 28.01 48.43 -44.33
CA GLU A 482 27.83 47.57 -45.52
C GLU A 482 28.97 47.83 -46.51
N SER A 483 29.98 46.96 -46.59
CA SER A 483 30.87 46.81 -47.78
C SER A 483 31.87 45.64 -47.67
N GLN A 484 32.04 44.97 -46.52
CA GLN A 484 33.00 43.86 -46.38
C GLN A 484 32.37 42.47 -46.12
N ALA A 485 31.04 42.36 -46.14
CA ALA A 485 30.34 41.09 -45.90
C ALA A 485 30.05 40.25 -47.16
N PHE A 486 30.24 40.79 -48.37
CA PHE A 486 29.89 40.10 -49.62
C PHE A 486 31.00 39.18 -50.15
N ASP A 487 32.27 39.53 -49.94
CA ASP A 487 33.40 38.75 -50.49
C ASP A 487 33.67 37.43 -49.72
N SER A 488 33.17 37.28 -48.48
CA SER A 488 33.35 36.07 -47.68
C SER A 488 32.27 34.99 -47.93
N LEU A 489 31.13 35.35 -48.55
CA LEU A 489 30.04 34.41 -48.84
C LEU A 489 30.28 33.63 -50.14
N THR A 490 30.95 34.25 -51.12
CA THR A 490 31.30 33.60 -52.41
C THR A 490 32.37 32.52 -52.23
N SER A 491 33.38 32.73 -51.37
CA SER A 491 34.36 31.68 -51.04
C SER A 491 33.79 30.50 -50.23
N TYR A 492 32.73 30.72 -49.44
CA TYR A 492 32.08 29.65 -48.65
C TYR A 492 31.25 28.70 -49.52
N ILE A 493 30.69 29.20 -50.64
CA ILE A 493 29.85 28.42 -51.57
C ILE A 493 30.72 27.58 -52.53
N ASP A 494 31.84 28.11 -53.00
CA ASP A 494 32.76 27.38 -53.90
C ASP A 494 33.54 26.24 -53.19
N GLU A 495 33.79 26.34 -51.87
CA GLU A 495 34.53 25.31 -51.11
C GLU A 495 33.65 24.16 -50.56
N ASN A 496 32.33 24.34 -50.40
CA ASN A 496 31.47 23.38 -49.70
C ASN A 496 30.48 22.56 -50.57
N LEU A 497 30.34 22.84 -51.87
CA LEU A 497 29.39 22.12 -52.75
C LEU A 497 30.04 21.24 -53.84
N ALA A 498 31.36 21.02 -53.79
CA ALA A 498 32.09 20.15 -54.73
C ALA A 498 32.49 18.78 -54.16
N THR A 499 31.78 18.24 -53.16
CA THR A 499 32.06 16.89 -52.60
C THR A 499 30.77 16.07 -52.42
N PRO A 500 30.85 14.72 -52.21
CA PRO A 500 29.73 13.76 -52.32
C PRO A 500 28.55 13.92 -51.34
N TYR A 501 28.42 15.06 -50.64
CA TYR A 501 27.41 15.28 -49.59
C TYR A 501 26.09 15.90 -50.10
N GLY A 502 25.96 16.18 -51.40
CA GLY A 502 24.69 16.63 -52.00
C GLY A 502 23.57 15.58 -51.98
N ASP A 503 23.91 14.30 -51.94
CA ASP A 503 22.94 13.18 -51.85
C ASP A 503 22.43 12.95 -50.40
N TYR A 504 23.05 13.58 -49.40
CA TYR A 504 22.68 13.43 -47.98
C TYR A 504 21.45 14.27 -47.62
N TYR A 505 21.38 15.51 -48.12
CA TYR A 505 20.26 16.44 -47.85
C TYR A 505 18.96 16.08 -48.61
N LEU A 506 19.03 15.28 -49.67
CA LEU A 506 17.87 14.82 -50.45
C LEU A 506 17.19 13.58 -49.84
N ASN A 507 17.89 12.79 -49.02
CA ASN A 507 17.35 11.61 -48.34
C ASN A 507 16.64 11.96 -47.02
N GLU A 508 17.02 13.05 -46.33
CA GLU A 508 16.33 13.47 -45.09
C GLU A 508 14.90 13.98 -45.35
N ILE A 509 14.67 14.69 -46.46
CA ILE A 509 13.34 15.21 -46.81
C ILE A 509 12.35 14.07 -47.15
N GLN A 510 12.83 12.94 -47.69
CA GLN A 510 12.00 11.75 -47.95
C GLN A 510 11.73 10.92 -46.68
N LEU A 511 12.51 11.11 -45.61
CA LEU A 511 12.36 10.41 -44.33
C LEU A 511 11.33 11.11 -43.42
N ASP A 512 11.29 12.44 -43.44
CA ASP A 512 10.35 13.24 -42.63
C ASP A 512 8.89 13.12 -43.08
N GLU A 513 8.61 12.99 -44.38
CA GLU A 513 7.24 12.74 -44.88
C GLU A 513 6.73 11.32 -44.53
N ALA A 514 7.63 10.33 -44.42
CA ALA A 514 7.28 8.97 -43.98
C ALA A 514 7.01 8.91 -42.46
N LEU A 515 7.71 9.73 -41.66
CA LEU A 515 7.55 9.85 -40.21
C LEU A 515 6.23 10.54 -39.82
N GLN A 516 5.81 11.61 -40.50
CA GLN A 516 4.54 12.29 -40.22
C GLN A 516 3.29 11.42 -40.48
N ILE A 517 3.34 10.54 -41.48
CA ILE A 517 2.24 9.61 -41.79
C ILE A 517 2.13 8.52 -40.71
N GLN A 518 3.26 8.00 -40.24
CA GLN A 518 3.34 7.00 -39.17
C GLN A 518 2.81 7.55 -37.84
N GLU A 519 3.07 8.82 -37.50
CA GLU A 519 2.58 9.46 -36.28
C GLU A 519 1.06 9.64 -36.23
N SER A 520 0.39 9.88 -37.37
CA SER A 520 -1.07 10.03 -37.42
C SER A 520 -1.82 8.70 -37.21
N THR A 521 -1.22 7.58 -37.60
CA THR A 521 -1.74 6.21 -37.36
C THR A 521 -1.50 5.78 -35.91
N VAL A 522 -0.39 6.21 -35.31
CA VAL A 522 -0.05 5.96 -33.90
C VAL A 522 -1.03 6.66 -32.95
N ARG A 523 -1.39 7.94 -33.19
CA ARG A 523 -2.35 8.66 -32.33
C ARG A 523 -3.75 8.05 -32.29
N ARG A 524 -4.22 7.45 -33.40
CA ARG A 524 -5.52 6.76 -33.46
C ARG A 524 -5.51 5.38 -32.80
N ARG A 525 -4.35 4.71 -32.82
CA ARG A 525 -4.11 3.43 -32.13
C ARG A 525 -4.00 3.65 -30.62
N ASP A 526 -3.36 4.75 -30.19
CA ASP A 526 -3.10 5.02 -28.77
C ASP A 526 -4.38 5.46 -28.03
N ALA A 527 -5.25 6.27 -28.64
CA ALA A 527 -6.57 6.60 -28.08
C ALA A 527 -7.51 5.38 -27.89
N LEU A 528 -7.32 4.34 -28.71
CA LEU A 528 -8.07 3.09 -28.66
C LEU A 528 -7.46 2.09 -27.65
N ALA A 529 -6.14 2.12 -27.47
CA ALA A 529 -5.43 1.39 -26.42
C ALA A 529 -5.82 1.90 -25.03
N ASP A 530 -6.01 3.21 -24.85
CA ASP A 530 -6.40 3.81 -23.57
C ASP A 530 -7.82 3.39 -23.11
N SER A 531 -8.75 3.20 -24.05
CA SER A 531 -10.11 2.72 -23.75
C SER A 531 -10.14 1.22 -23.40
N VAL A 532 -9.23 0.42 -23.96
CA VAL A 532 -9.09 -1.03 -23.69
C VAL A 532 -8.31 -1.30 -22.41
N ASN A 533 -7.34 -0.45 -22.07
CA ASN A 533 -6.59 -0.53 -20.82
C ASN A 533 -7.52 -0.33 -19.61
N PHE A 534 -8.47 0.61 -19.67
CA PHE A 534 -9.47 0.81 -18.62
C PHE A 534 -10.32 -0.45 -18.30
N VAL A 535 -10.74 -1.20 -19.32
CA VAL A 535 -11.52 -2.45 -19.17
C VAL A 535 -10.63 -3.63 -18.72
N THR A 536 -9.35 -3.63 -19.12
CA THR A 536 -8.38 -4.68 -18.77
C THR A 536 -7.89 -4.54 -17.33
N ASP A 537 -7.72 -3.31 -16.84
CA ASP A 537 -7.31 -3.01 -15.46
C ASP A 537 -8.42 -3.34 -14.45
N ALA A 538 -9.68 -3.06 -14.82
CA ALA A 538 -10.85 -3.49 -14.03
C ALA A 538 -10.98 -5.03 -13.95
N LEU A 539 -10.65 -5.74 -15.04
CA LEU A 539 -10.68 -7.21 -15.10
C LEU A 539 -9.49 -7.84 -14.35
N PHE A 540 -8.33 -7.20 -14.39
CA PHE A 540 -7.17 -7.60 -13.61
C PHE A 540 -7.49 -7.49 -12.12
N LEU A 541 -8.05 -6.38 -11.63
CA LEU A 541 -8.44 -6.26 -10.22
C LEU A 541 -9.46 -7.32 -9.76
N ALA A 542 -10.38 -7.73 -10.64
CA ALA A 542 -11.44 -8.69 -10.33
C ALA A 542 -11.01 -10.16 -10.34
N LYS A 543 -10.23 -10.59 -11.35
CA LYS A 543 -9.55 -11.90 -11.37
C LYS A 543 -8.57 -12.04 -10.24
N LYS A 544 -8.05 -10.88 -9.88
CA LYS A 544 -7.23 -10.71 -8.74
C LYS A 544 -8.07 -11.12 -7.53
N GLN A 545 -8.98 -10.35 -6.97
CA GLN A 545 -9.72 -10.79 -5.77
C GLN A 545 -10.28 -12.26 -5.73
N LEU A 546 -10.56 -12.91 -6.88
CA LEU A 546 -10.89 -14.33 -7.02
C LEU A 546 -9.80 -15.33 -6.58
N GLN A 547 -8.51 -15.10 -6.84
CA GLN A 547 -7.44 -16.03 -6.44
C GLN A 547 -7.09 -15.87 -4.95
N GLU A 548 -7.24 -14.66 -4.37
CA GLU A 548 -7.29 -14.42 -2.92
C GLU A 548 -8.37 -15.29 -2.26
N TYR A 549 -9.51 -15.39 -2.96
CA TYR A 549 -10.66 -16.19 -2.56
C TYR A 549 -10.48 -17.71 -2.68
N GLN A 550 -9.72 -18.18 -3.67
CA GLN A 550 -9.40 -19.60 -3.85
C GLN A 550 -8.38 -20.09 -2.83
N ASP A 551 -7.49 -19.21 -2.36
CA ASP A 551 -6.53 -19.51 -1.33
C ASP A 551 -7.16 -19.44 0.09
N LEU A 552 -8.16 -18.58 0.31
CA LEU A 552 -9.06 -18.63 1.47
C LEU A 552 -10.00 -19.86 1.46
N ALA A 553 -10.40 -20.37 0.28
CA ALA A 553 -11.17 -21.63 0.16
C ALA A 553 -10.39 -22.85 0.65
N LYS A 554 -9.07 -22.88 0.45
CA LYS A 554 -8.19 -23.95 0.96
C LYS A 554 -8.03 -23.87 2.49
N LEU A 555 -8.10 -22.68 3.06
CA LEU A 555 -8.15 -22.48 4.52
C LEU A 555 -9.51 -22.93 5.10
N SER A 556 -10.63 -22.68 4.40
CA SER A 556 -11.97 -23.20 4.76
C SER A 556 -12.05 -24.74 4.72
N GLN A 557 -11.36 -25.40 3.76
CA GLN A 557 -11.25 -26.86 3.72
C GLN A 557 -10.50 -27.42 4.96
N HIS A 558 -9.45 -26.71 5.41
CA HIS A 558 -8.73 -27.05 6.65
C HIS A 558 -9.59 -26.85 7.91
N TYR A 559 -10.48 -25.84 7.90
CA TYR A 559 -11.46 -25.63 8.96
C TYR A 559 -12.63 -26.63 8.94
N SER A 560 -13.07 -27.11 7.76
CA SER A 560 -14.02 -28.22 7.63
C SER A 560 -13.44 -29.51 8.21
N ASP A 561 -12.15 -29.77 8.00
CA ASP A 561 -11.43 -30.92 8.57
C ASP A 561 -11.29 -30.80 10.10
N LEU A 562 -11.09 -29.59 10.64
CA LEU A 562 -11.15 -29.29 12.08
C LEU A 562 -12.56 -29.44 12.66
N THR A 563 -13.61 -29.04 11.93
CA THR A 563 -15.01 -29.21 12.35
C THR A 563 -15.43 -30.70 12.31
N SER A 564 -14.81 -31.49 11.43
CA SER A 564 -14.97 -32.94 11.36
C SER A 564 -14.22 -33.65 12.50
N LEU A 565 -13.06 -33.14 12.92
CA LEU A 565 -12.36 -33.55 14.15
C LEU A 565 -13.12 -33.14 15.42
N GLU A 566 -13.76 -31.97 15.44
CA GLU A 566 -14.64 -31.54 16.52
C GLU A 566 -15.97 -32.32 16.53
N LYS A 567 -16.51 -32.73 15.38
CA LYS A 567 -17.63 -33.70 15.34
C LYS A 567 -17.21 -35.09 15.81
N GLN A 568 -15.97 -35.52 15.55
CA GLN A 568 -15.40 -36.73 16.17
C GLN A 568 -15.18 -36.54 17.69
N TYR A 569 -14.89 -35.34 18.15
CA TYR A 569 -14.79 -34.97 19.57
C TYR A 569 -16.16 -34.85 20.27
N VAL A 570 -17.21 -34.43 19.56
CA VAL A 570 -18.59 -34.45 20.05
C VAL A 570 -19.14 -35.88 20.06
N MET A 571 -18.77 -36.74 19.11
CA MET A 571 -19.02 -38.19 19.19
C MET A 571 -18.27 -38.86 20.34
N LEU A 572 -17.20 -38.26 20.88
CA LEU A 572 -16.49 -38.72 22.08
C LEU A 572 -17.23 -38.39 23.39
N THR A 573 -18.35 -37.65 23.33
CA THR A 573 -19.16 -37.30 24.50
C THR A 573 -20.45 -38.10 24.64
N ASP A 574 -20.77 -39.01 23.70
CA ASP A 574 -21.87 -39.95 23.89
C ASP A 574 -21.40 -41.21 24.63
N THR A 575 -22.06 -41.46 25.74
CA THR A 575 -21.71 -42.43 26.78
C THR A 575 -21.76 -43.90 26.30
N ASN A 576 -20.74 -44.68 26.69
CA ASN A 576 -20.73 -46.14 26.95
C ASN A 576 -20.08 -47.17 25.99
N ALA A 577 -19.19 -46.84 25.04
CA ALA A 577 -18.52 -47.94 24.28
C ALA A 577 -17.01 -47.83 23.97
N VAL A 578 -16.38 -46.65 23.94
CA VAL A 578 -15.04 -46.53 23.33
C VAL A 578 -13.88 -46.40 24.35
N ARG A 579 -14.16 -46.07 25.61
CA ARG A 579 -13.15 -45.91 26.67
C ARG A 579 -12.26 -47.17 26.90
N PRO A 580 -12.76 -48.42 26.80
CA PRO A 580 -11.92 -49.61 26.97
C PRO A 580 -10.98 -49.90 25.78
N LEU A 581 -11.33 -49.47 24.57
CA LEU A 581 -10.56 -49.73 23.35
C LEU A 581 -9.30 -48.87 23.27
N LEU A 582 -9.41 -47.59 23.66
CA LEU A 582 -8.27 -46.65 23.67
C LEU A 582 -7.28 -46.96 24.81
N ILE A 583 -7.78 -47.42 25.97
CA ILE A 583 -6.94 -47.88 27.08
C ILE A 583 -6.17 -49.15 26.70
N ASN A 584 -6.79 -50.09 25.96
CA ASN A 584 -6.10 -51.29 25.48
C ASN A 584 -5.04 -50.98 24.42
N GLN A 585 -5.28 -50.04 23.51
CA GLN A 585 -4.27 -49.62 22.51
C GLN A 585 -3.09 -48.89 23.15
N LEU A 586 -3.35 -47.97 24.09
CA LEU A 586 -2.30 -47.23 24.80
C LEU A 586 -1.48 -48.14 25.71
N ASN A 587 -2.11 -49.13 26.37
CA ASN A 587 -1.42 -50.16 27.14
C ASN A 587 -0.59 -51.09 26.26
N GLN A 588 -1.00 -51.37 25.03
CA GLN A 588 -0.27 -52.21 24.09
C GLN A 588 0.98 -51.50 23.53
N GLU A 589 0.89 -50.20 23.24
CA GLU A 589 2.07 -49.39 22.87
C GLU A 589 3.04 -49.18 24.03
N LEU A 590 2.53 -48.99 25.25
CA LEU A 590 3.35 -48.87 26.45
C LEU A 590 4.06 -50.21 26.78
N THR A 591 3.38 -51.33 26.59
CA THR A 591 3.94 -52.69 26.75
C THR A 591 5.04 -52.95 25.72
N ASN A 592 4.85 -52.57 24.46
CA ASN A 592 5.86 -52.75 23.40
C ASN A 592 7.10 -51.88 23.64
N LYS A 593 6.94 -50.63 24.13
CA LYS A 593 8.07 -49.76 24.49
C LYS A 593 8.81 -50.18 25.77
N LEU A 594 8.10 -50.80 26.72
CA LEU A 594 8.71 -51.43 27.89
C LEU A 594 9.49 -52.70 27.51
N GLN A 595 9.05 -53.42 26.48
CA GLN A 595 9.71 -54.63 25.98
C GLN A 595 11.03 -54.32 25.25
N ASP A 596 11.11 -53.18 24.56
CA ASP A 596 12.33 -52.69 23.90
C ASP A 596 13.38 -52.12 24.88
N LEU A 597 12.96 -51.69 26.08
CA LEU A 597 13.87 -51.14 27.08
C LEU A 597 14.51 -52.20 28.00
N VAL A 598 14.03 -53.44 27.97
CA VAL A 598 14.53 -54.54 28.81
C VAL A 598 15.35 -55.51 27.96
N ILE A 599 16.53 -55.06 27.52
CA ILE A 599 17.63 -55.98 27.20
C ILE A 599 18.90 -55.52 27.91
N GLN A 600 19.22 -56.30 28.96
CA GLN A 600 20.50 -56.45 29.65
C GLN A 600 21.10 -55.22 30.35
N ILE A 601 20.80 -55.02 31.63
CA ILE A 601 21.84 -54.95 32.68
C ILE A 601 21.23 -55.48 34.00
N ASP A 602 21.92 -56.44 34.64
CA ASP A 602 21.70 -56.87 36.04
C ASP A 602 21.96 -55.69 37.00
N LEU A 603 20.93 -54.88 37.27
CA LEU A 603 20.97 -53.86 38.32
C LEU A 603 19.93 -54.20 39.39
N THR A 604 20.30 -53.96 40.65
CA THR A 604 19.42 -54.16 41.81
C THR A 604 18.26 -53.14 41.81
N ASN A 605 17.12 -53.48 42.44
CA ASN A 605 15.90 -52.65 42.42
C ASN A 605 16.16 -51.17 42.79
N ASP A 606 17.02 -50.92 43.77
CA ASP A 606 17.36 -49.56 44.21
C ASP A 606 18.11 -48.76 43.12
N GLN A 607 18.91 -49.43 42.28
CA GLN A 607 19.61 -48.80 41.16
C GLN A 607 18.69 -48.54 39.97
N GLN A 608 17.65 -49.36 39.79
CA GLN A 608 16.60 -49.11 38.78
C GLN A 608 15.73 -47.92 39.15
N GLU A 609 15.36 -47.77 40.43
CA GLU A 609 14.59 -46.62 40.93
C GLU A 609 15.37 -45.31 40.80
N GLN A 610 16.65 -45.31 41.19
CA GLN A 610 17.52 -44.13 41.07
C GLN A 610 17.80 -43.74 39.60
N TRP A 611 17.91 -44.72 38.72
CA TRP A 611 18.06 -44.49 37.27
C TRP A 611 16.77 -43.95 36.64
N LEU A 612 15.60 -44.44 37.07
CA LEU A 612 14.30 -43.95 36.61
C LEU A 612 14.10 -42.50 37.04
N GLU A 613 14.34 -42.17 38.31
CA GLU A 613 14.22 -40.81 38.84
C GLU A 613 15.18 -39.83 38.15
N THR A 614 16.43 -40.25 37.91
CA THR A 614 17.45 -39.40 37.25
C THR A 614 17.10 -39.11 35.79
N ASN A 615 16.58 -40.09 35.05
CA ASN A 615 16.21 -39.88 33.65
C ASN A 615 14.86 -39.18 33.49
N LEU A 616 13.92 -39.39 34.41
CA LEU A 616 12.67 -38.62 34.46
C LEU A 616 12.96 -37.14 34.75
N GLN A 617 13.86 -36.85 35.70
CA GLN A 617 14.36 -35.50 35.98
C GLN A 617 15.00 -34.87 34.74
N LYS A 618 15.94 -35.55 34.06
CA LYS A 618 16.56 -35.04 32.83
C LYS A 618 15.58 -34.80 31.69
N TYR A 619 14.55 -35.65 31.56
CA TYR A 619 13.50 -35.47 30.55
C TYR A 619 12.60 -34.28 30.87
N ILE A 620 12.26 -34.07 32.14
CA ILE A 620 11.53 -32.90 32.64
C ILE A 620 12.36 -31.63 32.44
N GLU A 621 13.65 -31.65 32.77
CA GLU A 621 14.59 -30.53 32.59
C GLU A 621 14.80 -30.21 31.10
N GLN A 622 14.89 -31.21 30.22
CA GLN A 622 14.93 -31.02 28.77
C GLN A 622 13.62 -30.43 28.24
N LYS A 623 12.46 -30.89 28.71
CA LYS A 623 11.16 -30.33 28.33
C LYS A 623 10.97 -28.92 28.86
N GLN A 624 11.40 -28.62 30.07
CA GLN A 624 11.40 -27.26 30.64
C GLN A 624 12.34 -26.34 29.88
N ASN A 625 13.57 -26.77 29.53
CA ASN A 625 14.49 -26.00 28.70
C ASN A 625 14.00 -25.83 27.25
N SER A 626 13.20 -26.78 26.73
CA SER A 626 12.52 -26.65 25.42
C SER A 626 11.37 -25.65 25.47
N ILE A 627 10.65 -25.58 26.61
CA ILE A 627 9.56 -24.63 26.86
C ILE A 627 10.13 -23.23 27.08
N VAL A 628 11.24 -23.09 27.82
CA VAL A 628 11.96 -21.81 28.02
C VAL A 628 12.55 -21.31 26.69
N LYS A 629 13.18 -22.18 25.88
CA LYS A 629 13.63 -21.81 24.52
C LYS A 629 12.49 -21.49 23.56
N ALA A 630 11.32 -22.10 23.71
CA ALA A 630 10.12 -21.77 22.95
C ALA A 630 9.43 -20.48 23.44
N GLN A 631 9.68 -20.05 24.68
CA GLN A 631 9.21 -18.79 25.27
C GLN A 631 10.20 -17.62 25.05
N GLU A 632 11.49 -17.88 24.79
CA GLU A 632 12.49 -16.84 24.45
C GLU A 632 12.62 -16.57 22.94
N ALA A 633 12.24 -17.52 22.07
CA ALA A 633 12.25 -17.36 20.61
C ALA A 633 11.37 -16.20 20.06
N PRO A 634 10.26 -15.76 20.71
CA PRO A 634 9.51 -14.59 20.25
C PRO A 634 10.16 -13.25 20.67
N LEU A 635 11.01 -13.21 21.70
CA LEU A 635 11.43 -11.94 22.32
C LEU A 635 12.48 -11.14 21.53
N THR A 636 13.09 -11.74 20.51
CA THR A 636 14.05 -11.02 19.64
C THR A 636 13.40 -10.58 18.32
N ALA A 637 12.43 -11.34 17.78
CA ALA A 637 11.74 -11.01 16.52
C ALA A 637 10.62 -9.95 16.67
N ILE A 638 10.09 -9.75 17.87
CA ILE A 638 9.02 -8.77 18.13
C ILE A 638 9.59 -7.33 18.28
N ARG A 639 10.89 -7.17 18.51
CA ARG A 639 11.53 -5.85 18.64
C ARG A 639 11.72 -5.10 17.32
N GLU A 640 11.57 -5.76 16.17
CA GLU A 640 11.89 -5.20 14.85
C GLU A 640 10.67 -4.98 13.94
N THR A 641 9.45 -5.30 14.39
CA THR A 641 8.20 -5.18 13.59
C THR A 641 7.32 -3.98 13.97
N PHE A 642 7.83 -3.06 14.81
CA PHE A 642 7.16 -1.79 15.06
C PHE A 642 7.20 -0.91 13.79
N GLN A 643 6.04 -0.66 13.17
CA GLN A 643 5.91 0.51 12.32
C GLN A 643 6.09 1.72 13.23
N GLN A 644 7.24 2.39 13.11
CA GLN A 644 7.50 3.56 13.94
C GLN A 644 6.39 4.59 13.76
N PRO A 645 6.01 5.30 14.83
CA PRO A 645 4.90 6.23 14.78
C PRO A 645 5.18 7.28 13.73
N THR A 646 4.14 7.61 12.97
CA THR A 646 4.21 8.69 12.00
C THR A 646 4.57 9.99 12.70
N ARG A 647 4.02 10.28 13.89
CA ARG A 647 4.42 11.40 14.80
C ARG A 647 4.06 11.04 16.25
N ALA A 648 4.84 11.52 17.22
CA ALA A 648 4.58 11.36 18.66
C ALA A 648 4.57 12.73 19.37
N LEU A 649 4.18 12.76 20.64
CA LEU A 649 4.31 13.96 21.49
C LEU A 649 5.56 13.87 22.36
N TYR A 650 6.37 14.92 22.34
CA TYR A 650 7.53 15.10 23.20
C TYR A 650 7.16 15.95 24.43
N PHE A 651 7.48 15.39 25.59
CA PHE A 651 7.30 15.99 26.91
C PHE A 651 8.66 16.35 27.49
N ASP A 652 8.79 17.56 28.01
CA ASP A 652 10.07 18.11 28.46
C ASP A 652 10.50 17.68 29.89
N GLY A 653 9.59 17.11 30.67
CA GLY A 653 9.80 16.73 32.07
C GLY A 653 9.56 17.84 33.10
N VAL A 654 9.02 18.98 32.69
CA VAL A 654 8.87 20.17 33.55
C VAL A 654 7.41 20.41 33.89
N ASN A 655 6.55 20.60 32.88
CA ASN A 655 5.14 20.95 33.10
C ASN A 655 4.18 20.50 31.99
N ASP A 656 4.66 19.76 31.00
CA ASP A 656 3.91 19.27 29.85
C ASP A 656 2.95 18.13 30.24
N TYR A 657 1.67 18.23 29.85
CA TYR A 657 0.72 17.12 29.96
C TYR A 657 -0.46 17.28 28.97
N ILE A 658 -1.05 16.15 28.60
CA ILE A 658 -2.30 16.10 27.83
C ILE A 658 -3.45 16.04 28.82
N GLN A 659 -4.48 16.86 28.62
CA GLN A 659 -5.73 16.78 29.38
C GLN A 659 -6.83 16.16 28.52
N ILE A 660 -7.47 15.12 29.04
CA ILE A 660 -8.62 14.46 28.45
C ILE A 660 -9.79 14.56 29.44
N ASN A 661 -10.87 15.20 29.04
CA ASN A 661 -12.08 15.30 29.88
C ASN A 661 -12.92 14.03 29.72
N LEU A 662 -12.46 12.92 30.33
CA LEU A 662 -13.13 11.63 30.31
C LEU A 662 -13.41 11.17 31.75
N ASN A 663 -14.65 10.76 32.00
CA ASN A 663 -15.00 10.01 33.20
C ASN A 663 -14.92 8.51 32.89
N GLU A 664 -13.87 7.87 33.36
CA GLU A 664 -13.58 6.45 33.14
C GLU A 664 -14.20 5.57 34.23
N ALA A 665 -14.64 4.36 33.88
CA ALA A 665 -15.20 3.40 34.82
C ALA A 665 -14.25 3.03 35.98
N GLU A 666 -14.82 2.59 37.11
CA GLU A 666 -14.08 2.17 38.30
C GLU A 666 -13.66 0.70 38.29
N THR A 667 -14.19 -0.09 37.36
CA THR A 667 -13.93 -1.53 37.24
C THR A 667 -13.75 -1.90 35.79
N GLU A 668 -13.02 -2.98 35.53
CA GLU A 668 -12.88 -3.55 34.18
C GLU A 668 -12.28 -2.52 33.21
N VAL A 669 -11.07 -2.03 33.50
CA VAL A 669 -10.43 -1.01 32.67
C VAL A 669 -9.08 -1.49 32.14
N THR A 670 -8.77 -1.06 30.93
CA THR A 670 -7.43 -1.13 30.34
C THR A 670 -6.95 0.26 29.92
N HIS A 671 -5.76 0.64 30.38
CA HIS A 671 -4.99 1.79 29.88
C HIS A 671 -3.83 1.28 29.04
N GLU A 672 -3.61 1.85 27.86
CA GLU A 672 -2.46 1.51 27.01
C GLU A 672 -1.79 2.78 26.50
N LEU A 673 -0.47 2.76 26.38
CA LEU A 673 0.30 3.77 25.65
C LEU A 673 1.66 3.21 25.23
N TRP A 674 2.22 3.80 24.19
CA TRP A 674 3.62 3.64 23.84
C TRP A 674 4.42 4.80 24.43
N PHE A 675 5.60 4.52 24.97
CA PHE A 675 6.51 5.55 25.47
C PHE A 675 7.97 5.26 25.11
N LYS A 676 8.77 6.32 25.03
CA LYS A 676 10.21 6.24 24.83
C LYS A 676 10.93 7.27 25.70
N THR A 677 11.88 6.82 26.50
CA THR A 677 12.63 7.72 27.39
C THR A 677 13.98 7.16 27.79
N THR A 678 14.87 8.05 28.22
CA THR A 678 16.10 7.74 28.96
C THR A 678 16.03 8.17 30.43
N SER A 679 14.89 8.73 30.85
CA SER A 679 14.68 9.22 32.22
C SER A 679 14.22 8.08 33.10
N LEU A 680 14.95 7.81 34.18
CA LEU A 680 14.63 6.72 35.10
C LEU A 680 13.33 6.94 35.89
N ASN A 681 12.85 8.18 35.98
CA ASN A 681 11.65 8.56 36.72
C ASN A 681 10.82 9.55 35.90
N GLY A 682 9.50 9.51 36.07
CA GLY A 682 8.54 10.41 35.44
C GLY A 682 7.16 9.76 35.30
N GLY A 683 6.10 10.55 35.32
CA GLY A 683 4.72 10.06 35.32
C GLY A 683 4.09 9.98 33.93
N LEU A 684 3.61 8.80 33.52
CA LEU A 684 3.05 8.57 32.18
C LEU A 684 1.55 8.87 32.11
N PHE A 685 0.79 8.52 33.16
CA PHE A 685 -0.67 8.59 33.15
C PHE A 685 -1.22 8.76 34.57
N SER A 686 -2.33 9.49 34.72
CA SER A 686 -3.13 9.53 35.94
C SER A 686 -4.58 9.92 35.69
N VAL A 687 -5.47 9.40 36.52
CA VAL A 687 -6.83 9.92 36.66
C VAL A 687 -6.87 10.91 37.82
N VAL A 688 -7.48 12.08 37.61
CA VAL A 688 -7.42 13.20 38.57
C VAL A 688 -8.82 13.78 38.81
N ALA A 689 -9.01 14.34 40.00
CA ALA A 689 -10.10 15.22 40.39
C ALA A 689 -9.52 16.57 40.86
N GLY A 690 -9.86 17.68 40.20
CA GLY A 690 -9.37 19.02 40.58
C GLY A 690 -7.95 19.34 40.08
N ASN A 691 -7.21 20.19 40.79
CA ASN A 691 -5.90 20.67 40.33
C ASN A 691 -4.79 19.61 40.47
N LEU A 692 -3.87 19.53 39.51
CA LEU A 692 -2.69 18.64 39.58
C LEU A 692 -1.89 18.89 40.87
N GLY A 693 -1.46 17.82 41.53
CA GLY A 693 -0.64 17.85 42.75
C GLY A 693 -1.38 18.20 44.06
N SER A 694 -2.58 18.78 44.00
CA SER A 694 -3.37 19.11 45.21
C SER A 694 -4.77 18.50 45.24
N GLY A 695 -5.27 18.02 44.10
CA GLY A 695 -6.54 17.33 43.96
C GLY A 695 -6.44 15.82 44.21
N GLY A 696 -7.58 15.12 44.22
CA GLY A 696 -7.60 13.66 44.32
C GLY A 696 -7.02 13.03 43.05
N HIS A 697 -6.33 11.89 43.17
CA HIS A 697 -5.72 11.23 42.02
C HIS A 697 -5.67 9.71 42.19
N ASP A 698 -5.72 9.00 41.07
CA ASP A 698 -5.73 7.54 41.01
C ASP A 698 -5.16 6.99 39.69
N ARG A 699 -5.06 5.65 39.58
CA ARG A 699 -4.64 4.91 38.38
C ARG A 699 -3.34 5.47 37.81
N ASN A 700 -2.37 5.66 38.70
CA ASN A 700 -1.08 6.24 38.37
C ASN A 700 -0.29 5.21 37.58
N ILE A 701 0.26 5.58 36.43
CA ILE A 701 1.28 4.80 35.69
C ILE A 701 2.52 5.68 35.62
N TYR A 702 3.64 5.21 36.15
CA TYR A 702 4.86 6.00 36.21
C TYR A 702 6.13 5.16 36.19
N LEU A 703 7.23 5.79 35.81
CA LEU A 703 8.57 5.23 35.92
C LEU A 703 9.15 5.51 37.31
N SER A 704 9.75 4.47 37.89
CA SER A 704 10.56 4.54 39.09
C SER A 704 11.80 3.65 38.92
N ASN A 705 12.98 4.27 38.94
CA ASN A 705 14.26 3.59 38.68
C ASN A 705 14.24 2.75 37.38
N GLY A 706 13.65 3.28 36.32
CA GLY A 706 13.52 2.62 35.01
C GLY A 706 12.46 1.52 34.94
N ASN A 707 11.70 1.24 36.00
CA ASN A 707 10.62 0.25 35.96
C ASN A 707 9.27 0.92 35.95
N ILE A 708 8.28 0.28 35.32
CA ILE A 708 6.90 0.75 35.36
C ILE A 708 6.29 0.34 36.69
N VAL A 709 5.74 1.33 37.39
CA VAL A 709 4.94 1.17 38.60
C VAL A 709 3.54 1.67 38.29
N VAL A 710 2.54 0.88 38.69
CA VAL A 710 1.14 1.28 38.63
C VAL A 710 0.57 1.30 40.04
N ARG A 711 -0.25 2.31 40.35
CA ARG A 711 -0.90 2.43 41.67
C ARG A 711 -2.37 2.80 41.53
N VAL A 712 -3.21 2.03 42.20
CA VAL A 712 -4.63 2.34 42.42
C VAL A 712 -4.89 2.85 43.85
N TRP A 713 -6.06 3.45 44.08
CA TRP A 713 -6.43 4.12 45.32
C TRP A 713 -6.36 3.16 46.52
N ASN A 714 -6.03 3.68 47.70
CA ASN A 714 -5.65 2.91 48.90
C ASN A 714 -4.28 2.19 48.84
N ASN A 715 -3.36 2.75 48.03
CA ASN A 715 -1.92 2.45 47.99
C ASN A 715 -1.51 1.01 47.61
N GLU A 716 -2.32 0.27 46.85
CA GLU A 716 -1.81 -0.95 46.19
C GLU A 716 -1.05 -0.56 44.94
N ALA A 717 0.26 -0.81 44.96
CA ALA A 717 1.15 -0.59 43.84
C ALA A 717 1.80 -1.91 43.42
N ILE A 718 1.82 -2.15 42.11
CA ILE A 718 2.57 -3.26 41.51
C ILE A 718 3.62 -2.70 40.55
N SER A 719 4.73 -3.42 40.38
CA SER A 719 5.92 -2.94 39.66
C SER A 719 6.49 -4.01 38.75
N SER A 720 6.86 -3.63 37.53
CA SER A 720 7.48 -4.51 36.53
C SER A 720 8.88 -5.01 36.90
N SER A 721 9.50 -4.44 37.94
CA SER A 721 10.77 -4.81 38.60
C SER A 721 11.82 -5.57 37.76
N GLY A 722 12.92 -4.89 37.41
CA GLY A 722 14.10 -5.51 36.80
C GLY A 722 14.20 -5.37 35.27
N LEU A 723 13.32 -4.57 34.64
CA LEU A 723 13.30 -4.40 33.18
C LEU A 723 14.14 -3.22 32.69
N ASN A 724 14.24 -2.14 33.47
CA ASN A 724 14.90 -0.88 33.07
C ASN A 724 14.53 -0.39 31.65
N LEU A 725 13.30 0.08 31.51
CA LEU A 725 12.64 0.57 30.30
C LEU A 725 12.99 2.03 29.94
N ALA A 726 13.94 2.63 30.67
CA ALA A 726 14.50 3.94 30.35
C ALA A 726 15.75 3.80 29.44
N ASP A 727 15.65 2.97 28.41
CA ASP A 727 16.75 2.57 27.54
C ASP A 727 16.82 3.38 26.22
N GLY A 728 15.93 4.37 26.06
CA GLY A 728 15.81 5.20 24.87
C GLY A 728 15.05 4.55 23.72
N LYS A 729 14.39 3.40 23.93
CA LYS A 729 13.57 2.70 22.93
C LYS A 729 12.08 2.87 23.21
N TRP A 730 11.27 2.58 22.19
CA TRP A 730 9.82 2.50 22.31
C TRP A 730 9.43 1.23 23.06
N HIS A 731 8.59 1.40 24.08
CA HIS A 731 7.97 0.34 24.84
C HIS A 731 6.47 0.56 24.91
N HIS A 732 5.72 -0.52 24.77
CA HIS A 732 4.30 -0.54 25.07
C HIS A 732 4.08 -0.86 26.54
N VAL A 733 3.24 -0.08 27.21
CA VAL A 733 2.73 -0.40 28.54
C VAL A 733 1.22 -0.52 28.49
N ALA A 734 0.70 -1.62 29.06
CA ALA A 734 -0.72 -1.70 29.41
C ALA A 734 -0.91 -1.96 30.89
N HIS A 735 -1.80 -1.18 31.50
CA HIS A 735 -2.28 -1.36 32.85
C HIS A 735 -3.73 -1.84 32.77
N VAL A 736 -4.00 -3.03 33.28
CA VAL A 736 -5.33 -3.64 33.27
C VAL A 736 -5.76 -3.89 34.71
N PHE A 737 -7.00 -3.60 35.07
CA PHE A 737 -7.56 -4.10 36.33
C PHE A 737 -9.06 -4.37 36.23
N GLY A 738 -9.48 -5.51 36.79
CA GLY A 738 -10.85 -5.98 36.73
C GLY A 738 -11.01 -7.33 37.42
N ALA A 739 -12.23 -7.67 37.81
CA ALA A 739 -12.55 -8.99 38.34
C ALA A 739 -12.45 -10.07 37.26
N SER A 740 -12.74 -9.73 36.00
CA SER A 740 -12.67 -10.66 34.86
C SER A 740 -11.27 -11.22 34.61
N VAL A 741 -10.22 -10.42 34.89
CA VAL A 741 -8.81 -10.81 34.73
C VAL A 741 -8.14 -11.20 36.05
N GLY A 742 -8.90 -11.23 37.15
CA GLY A 742 -8.42 -11.70 38.46
C GLY A 742 -7.59 -10.70 39.25
N GLY A 743 -7.66 -9.40 38.92
CA GLY A 743 -6.94 -8.34 39.63
C GLY A 743 -6.25 -7.33 38.72
N GLN A 744 -5.25 -6.64 39.26
CA GLN A 744 -4.48 -5.62 38.54
C GLN A 744 -3.30 -6.28 37.84
N GLN A 745 -2.95 -5.85 36.63
CA GLN A 745 -1.92 -6.45 35.79
C GLN A 745 -1.13 -5.37 35.05
N ILE A 746 0.19 -5.56 34.93
CA ILE A 746 1.06 -4.77 34.06
C ILE A 746 1.51 -5.67 32.91
N TYR A 747 1.32 -5.16 31.69
CA TYR A 747 1.90 -5.73 30.49
C TYR A 747 2.94 -4.78 29.92
N ILE A 748 4.11 -5.31 29.57
CA ILE A 748 5.15 -4.58 28.83
C ILE A 748 5.40 -5.31 27.52
N ASP A 749 5.31 -4.59 26.40
CA ASP A 749 5.49 -5.14 25.05
C ASP A 749 4.61 -6.38 24.80
N GLY A 750 3.38 -6.35 25.34
CA GLY A 750 2.40 -7.43 25.25
C GLY A 750 2.61 -8.61 26.21
N GLN A 751 3.61 -8.57 27.09
CA GLN A 751 3.89 -9.65 28.05
C GLN A 751 3.48 -9.26 29.46
N LEU A 752 2.81 -10.16 30.20
CA LEU A 752 2.49 -9.95 31.60
C LEU A 752 3.78 -9.92 32.42
N VAL A 753 4.05 -8.82 33.13
CA VAL A 753 5.28 -8.65 33.93
C VAL A 753 5.02 -8.47 35.42
N ALA A 754 3.80 -8.09 35.82
CA ALA A 754 3.40 -8.00 37.22
C ALA A 754 1.89 -8.16 37.38
N SER A 755 1.45 -8.63 38.54
CA SER A 755 0.03 -8.75 38.90
C SER A 755 -0.21 -8.43 40.38
N GLY A 756 -1.40 -7.93 40.69
CA GLY A 756 -1.91 -7.62 42.03
C GLY A 756 -3.37 -8.05 42.16
N SER A 757 -3.93 -7.91 43.35
CA SER A 757 -5.26 -8.50 43.68
C SER A 757 -6.43 -7.55 43.48
N ARG A 758 -6.17 -6.26 43.20
CA ARG A 758 -7.20 -5.23 43.05
C ARG A 758 -7.99 -5.38 41.77
N THR A 759 -9.30 -5.43 41.92
CA THR A 759 -10.25 -5.57 40.81
C THR A 759 -11.07 -4.30 40.56
N ILE A 760 -10.98 -3.31 41.45
CA ILE A 760 -11.79 -2.09 41.46
C ILE A 760 -10.98 -0.91 42.00
N SER A 761 -11.28 0.28 41.49
CA SER A 761 -10.91 1.56 42.09
C SER A 761 -12.07 2.13 42.91
N ASP A 762 -11.81 2.56 44.14
CA ASP A 762 -12.80 3.27 44.98
C ASP A 762 -12.81 4.79 44.71
N PHE A 763 -12.04 5.26 43.71
CA PHE A 763 -11.95 6.66 43.31
C PHE A 763 -12.96 6.93 42.18
N ASN A 764 -14.11 7.50 42.55
CA ASN A 764 -15.28 7.68 41.66
C ASN A 764 -15.77 9.14 41.54
N TRP A 765 -14.92 10.11 41.91
CA TRP A 765 -15.18 11.55 41.79
C TRP A 765 -14.18 12.26 40.88
N GLN A 766 -13.60 11.52 39.94
CA GLN A 766 -12.70 12.00 38.88
C GLN A 766 -13.37 13.02 37.97
N ASP A 767 -12.58 13.95 37.43
CA ASP A 767 -13.03 14.92 36.43
C ASP A 767 -12.26 14.85 35.10
N LYS A 768 -11.05 14.27 35.10
CA LYS A 768 -10.22 14.13 33.89
C LYS A 768 -9.16 13.05 33.99
N ILE A 769 -8.63 12.69 32.82
CA ILE A 769 -7.41 11.92 32.64
C ILE A 769 -6.29 12.89 32.24
N VAL A 770 -5.08 12.64 32.74
CA VAL A 770 -3.87 13.31 32.29
C VAL A 770 -2.79 12.32 31.83
N VAL A 771 -2.14 12.65 30.71
CA VAL A 771 -1.06 11.86 30.11
C VAL A 771 0.21 12.71 30.07
N GLY A 772 1.37 12.11 30.37
CA GLY A 772 2.64 12.83 30.57
C GLY A 772 2.82 13.39 31.98
N TYR A 773 1.91 13.06 32.90
CA TYR A 773 2.04 13.36 34.33
C TYR A 773 1.48 12.21 35.17
N SER A 774 2.09 11.99 36.34
CA SER A 774 1.51 11.23 37.43
C SER A 774 1.68 11.94 38.76
N ALA A 775 0.66 11.88 39.60
CA ALA A 775 0.72 12.50 40.93
C ALA A 775 1.78 11.87 41.84
N ASP A 776 2.21 10.63 41.56
CA ASP A 776 3.22 9.92 42.35
C ASP A 776 4.67 10.16 41.87
N SER A 777 4.87 10.63 40.64
CA SER A 777 6.21 10.73 40.02
C SER A 777 6.47 12.07 39.29
N GLY A 778 5.46 12.93 39.17
CA GLY A 778 5.55 14.20 38.47
C GLY A 778 5.46 14.08 36.95
N TYR A 779 6.10 15.01 36.24
CA TYR A 779 6.03 15.12 34.78
C TYR A 779 6.95 14.13 34.08
N PHE A 780 6.51 13.64 32.92
CA PHE A 780 7.30 12.76 32.07
C PHE A 780 8.26 13.55 31.19
N LYS A 781 9.47 13.00 31.00
CA LYS A 781 10.41 13.48 29.99
C LYS A 781 10.62 12.38 28.95
N GLY A 782 10.21 12.60 27.71
CA GLY A 782 10.33 11.61 26.65
C GLY A 782 9.24 11.77 25.59
N GLU A 783 9.04 10.72 24.80
CA GLU A 783 8.02 10.67 23.76
C GLU A 783 6.89 9.72 24.20
N ILE A 784 5.63 10.09 23.98
CA ILE A 784 4.44 9.22 24.19
C ILE A 784 3.62 9.18 22.91
N ASP A 785 3.08 8.01 22.60
CA ASP A 785 2.17 7.80 21.49
C ASP A 785 1.11 6.72 21.74
N GLU A 786 0.13 6.62 20.83
CA GLU A 786 -0.84 5.51 20.75
C GLU A 786 -1.60 5.28 22.06
N VAL A 787 -2.08 6.36 22.68
CA VAL A 787 -2.78 6.30 23.96
C VAL A 787 -4.20 5.76 23.79
N ARG A 788 -4.55 4.75 24.57
CA ARG A 788 -5.86 4.08 24.52
C ARG A 788 -6.42 3.90 25.92
N VAL A 789 -7.73 4.08 26.05
CA VAL A 789 -8.49 3.78 27.27
C VAL A 789 -9.67 2.90 26.90
N TRP A 790 -9.84 1.81 27.63
CA TRP A 790 -10.94 0.86 27.43
C TRP A 790 -11.74 0.68 28.71
N ASN A 791 -13.06 0.68 28.59
CA ASN A 791 -14.00 0.30 29.65
C ASN A 791 -14.22 -1.23 29.72
N VAL A 792 -13.17 -2.00 29.38
CA VAL A 792 -13.09 -3.45 29.58
C VAL A 792 -11.69 -3.82 30.08
N ALA A 793 -11.58 -4.81 30.98
CA ALA A 793 -10.27 -5.39 31.31
C ALA A 793 -9.88 -6.39 30.22
N LYS A 794 -8.84 -6.07 29.46
CA LYS A 794 -8.37 -6.91 28.37
C LYS A 794 -7.50 -8.04 28.89
N THR A 795 -7.72 -9.24 28.36
CA THR A 795 -6.84 -10.38 28.62
C THR A 795 -5.47 -10.18 27.95
N GLN A 796 -4.45 -10.92 28.39
CA GLN A 796 -3.13 -10.87 27.75
C GLN A 796 -3.19 -11.11 26.23
N ALA A 797 -3.98 -12.08 25.78
CA ALA A 797 -4.14 -12.37 24.37
C ALA A 797 -4.74 -11.19 23.60
N GLN A 798 -5.71 -10.49 24.20
CA GLN A 798 -6.27 -9.26 23.64
C GLN A 798 -5.22 -8.15 23.61
N ILE A 799 -4.46 -7.92 24.68
CA ILE A 799 -3.35 -6.95 24.68
C ILE A 799 -2.35 -7.26 23.55
N GLN A 800 -1.92 -8.53 23.43
CA GLN A 800 -1.01 -8.98 22.37
C GLN A 800 -1.60 -8.81 20.96
N THR A 801 -2.92 -8.89 20.84
CA THR A 801 -3.61 -8.66 19.57
C THR A 801 -3.64 -7.18 19.22
N TYR A 802 -3.92 -6.29 20.18
CA TYR A 802 -4.22 -4.88 19.89
C TYR A 802 -2.99 -3.97 19.97
N TYR A 803 -2.00 -4.22 20.82
CA TYR A 803 -0.98 -3.22 21.19
C TYR A 803 -0.20 -2.61 20.02
N ASN A 804 -0.05 -3.35 18.92
CA ASN A 804 0.70 -2.92 17.73
C ASN A 804 -0.19 -2.79 16.46
N ARG A 805 -1.50 -2.56 16.64
CA ARG A 805 -2.48 -2.41 15.55
C ARG A 805 -3.13 -1.03 15.60
N ASN A 806 -3.42 -0.47 14.42
CA ASN A 806 -4.35 0.64 14.27
C ASN A 806 -5.78 0.17 14.57
N LEU A 807 -6.51 0.95 15.35
CA LEU A 807 -7.92 0.68 15.69
C LEU A 807 -8.85 1.39 14.70
N THR A 808 -10.03 0.80 14.50
CA THR A 808 -11.02 1.17 13.47
C THR A 808 -12.26 1.89 14.01
N SER A 809 -12.18 2.35 15.26
CA SER A 809 -13.27 3.04 15.99
C SER A 809 -14.53 2.20 16.23
N LYS A 810 -14.48 0.89 15.99
CA LYS A 810 -15.61 -0.05 16.17
C LYS A 810 -15.38 -1.04 17.31
N GLU A 811 -14.21 -0.98 17.95
CA GLU A 811 -13.81 -1.95 18.96
C GLU A 811 -14.68 -1.80 20.22
N GLN A 812 -15.35 -2.89 20.60
CA GLN A 812 -16.21 -2.90 21.78
C GLN A 812 -15.42 -2.54 23.04
N GLY A 813 -15.97 -1.62 23.83
CA GLY A 813 -15.36 -1.15 25.07
C GLY A 813 -14.26 -0.09 24.90
N LEU A 814 -13.92 0.36 23.69
CA LEU A 814 -12.97 1.46 23.50
C LEU A 814 -13.60 2.79 23.94
N ALA A 815 -13.04 3.41 24.97
CA ALA A 815 -13.53 4.67 25.55
C ALA A 815 -12.84 5.90 24.95
N GLY A 816 -11.58 5.75 24.51
CA GLY A 816 -10.83 6.81 23.86
C GLY A 816 -9.56 6.30 23.18
N TYR A 817 -9.21 6.90 22.03
CA TYR A 817 -8.00 6.55 21.28
C TYR A 817 -7.37 7.80 20.65
N TRP A 818 -6.10 8.05 20.96
CA TRP A 818 -5.35 9.21 20.47
C TRP A 818 -3.98 8.79 19.92
N LYS A 819 -3.75 9.11 18.64
CA LYS A 819 -2.53 8.77 17.88
C LYS A 819 -1.52 9.90 17.72
N PHE A 820 -1.87 11.10 18.17
CA PHE A 820 -1.04 12.31 18.09
C PHE A 820 -0.45 12.69 16.71
N ASP A 821 -1.09 12.21 15.64
CA ASP A 821 -0.66 12.44 14.26
C ASP A 821 -1.01 13.83 13.70
N GLU A 822 -1.74 14.68 14.43
CA GLU A 822 -2.14 15.98 13.91
C GLU A 822 -0.93 16.87 13.61
N THR A 823 -1.04 17.66 12.55
CA THR A 823 0.13 18.38 12.06
C THR A 823 0.46 19.65 12.83
N SER A 824 -0.53 20.22 13.52
CA SER A 824 -0.46 21.46 14.28
C SER A 824 -1.66 21.60 15.23
N GLY A 825 -1.61 22.60 16.11
CA GLY A 825 -2.69 22.91 17.04
C GLY A 825 -2.62 22.15 18.37
N ASN A 826 -3.40 22.64 19.33
CA ASN A 826 -3.42 22.13 20.72
C ASN A 826 -4.54 21.12 20.97
N THR A 827 -5.34 20.78 19.97
CA THR A 827 -6.37 19.74 20.07
C THR A 827 -5.82 18.44 19.49
N VAL A 828 -6.04 17.34 20.19
CA VAL A 828 -5.84 15.98 19.68
C VAL A 828 -7.20 15.31 19.56
N TYR A 829 -7.46 14.69 18.41
CA TYR A 829 -8.78 14.12 18.14
C TYR A 829 -8.89 12.69 18.68
N ASP A 830 -10.03 12.39 19.30
CA ASP A 830 -10.39 11.04 19.72
C ASP A 830 -10.91 10.24 18.52
N LEU A 831 -10.24 9.14 18.22
CA LEU A 831 -10.57 8.23 17.12
C LEU A 831 -11.48 7.07 17.54
N SER A 832 -11.90 6.99 18.81
CA SER A 832 -12.81 5.94 19.28
C SER A 832 -14.27 6.11 18.82
N GLY A 833 -14.61 7.28 18.26
CA GLY A 833 -15.99 7.65 17.91
C GLY A 833 -16.78 8.29 19.07
N ASN A 834 -16.21 8.39 20.27
CA ASN A 834 -16.86 8.97 21.45
C ASN A 834 -16.65 10.49 21.60
N ASN A 835 -15.86 11.12 20.72
CA ASN A 835 -15.56 12.55 20.70
C ASN A 835 -14.89 13.09 21.98
N ASN A 836 -14.13 12.25 22.69
CA ASN A 836 -13.36 12.62 23.88
C ASN A 836 -12.05 13.34 23.49
N ASN A 837 -12.13 14.39 22.68
CA ASN A 837 -10.93 15.11 22.19
C ASN A 837 -10.07 15.62 23.35
N ALA A 838 -8.75 15.51 23.20
CA ALA A 838 -7.78 15.92 24.22
C ALA A 838 -7.21 17.32 23.92
N THR A 839 -6.68 17.97 24.96
CA THR A 839 -6.00 19.26 24.85
C THR A 839 -4.54 19.15 25.30
N LEU A 840 -3.62 19.67 24.49
CA LEU A 840 -2.20 19.81 24.82
C LEU A 840 -2.00 21.03 25.73
N ILE A 841 -1.35 20.85 26.88
CA ILE A 841 -1.11 21.91 27.86
C ILE A 841 0.39 22.25 27.91
N ASN A 842 0.69 23.55 28.07
CA ASN A 842 2.04 24.11 28.28
C ASN A 842 3.05 23.99 27.14
N GLY A 843 2.60 23.72 25.91
CA GLY A 843 3.45 23.82 24.73
C GLY A 843 4.19 22.53 24.38
N ILE A 844 3.58 21.38 24.68
CA ILE A 844 3.98 20.06 24.18
C ILE A 844 4.38 20.15 22.71
N GLN A 845 5.57 19.65 22.41
CA GLN A 845 6.09 19.64 21.05
C GLN A 845 5.68 18.34 20.36
N ARG A 846 5.24 18.43 19.11
CA ARG A 846 5.06 17.25 18.26
C ARG A 846 6.40 16.90 17.65
N THR A 847 6.78 15.62 17.67
CA THR A 847 7.96 15.17 16.93
C THR A 847 7.73 15.40 15.43
N VAL A 848 8.82 15.61 14.68
CA VAL A 848 8.77 15.66 13.22
C VAL A 848 8.27 14.30 12.71
N ALA A 849 7.48 14.30 11.62
CA ALA A 849 6.96 13.05 11.10
C ALA A 849 8.10 12.08 10.77
N ASN A 850 8.01 10.83 11.23
CA ASN A 850 8.87 9.76 10.77
C ASN A 850 8.47 9.48 9.31
N THR A 851 9.27 9.96 8.38
CA THR A 851 8.87 10.14 6.98
C THR A 851 8.78 8.83 6.20
N ASN A 852 7.56 8.51 5.76
CA ASN A 852 7.13 7.82 4.53
C ASN A 852 7.21 6.28 4.40
N PRO A 853 6.15 5.60 3.91
CA PRO A 853 6.29 4.28 3.31
C PRO A 853 7.24 4.39 2.11
N ILE A 854 8.28 3.57 2.15
CA ILE A 854 9.20 3.32 1.04
C ILE A 854 8.37 2.65 -0.06
N THR A 855 7.91 3.43 -1.05
CA THR A 855 7.19 2.96 -2.22
C THR A 855 8.08 2.99 -3.45
N ARG A 856 7.95 1.98 -4.30
CA ARG A 856 8.56 1.99 -5.63
C ARG A 856 8.03 3.20 -6.43
N PRO A 857 8.87 3.84 -7.27
CA PRO A 857 8.40 4.85 -8.20
C PRO A 857 7.21 4.33 -9.02
N GLU A 858 6.24 5.19 -9.29
CA GLU A 858 5.04 4.82 -10.05
C GLU A 858 5.43 4.55 -11.50
N GLY A 859 5.07 3.39 -12.03
CA GLY A 859 5.73 2.90 -13.24
C GLY A 859 5.49 1.44 -13.58
N LYS A 860 6.16 0.97 -14.64
CA LYS A 860 6.10 -0.41 -15.12
C LYS A 860 7.32 -1.18 -14.66
N ALA A 861 7.12 -2.44 -14.29
CA ALA A 861 8.16 -3.41 -14.10
C ALA A 861 8.23 -4.39 -15.27
N LEU A 862 9.20 -5.31 -15.20
CA LEU A 862 9.24 -6.51 -16.03
C LEU A 862 8.99 -7.74 -15.17
N TYR A 863 8.25 -8.70 -15.71
CA TYR A 863 7.97 -10.00 -15.12
C TYR A 863 8.79 -11.08 -15.81
N PHE A 864 9.39 -11.93 -14.99
CA PHE A 864 10.19 -13.07 -15.38
C PHE A 864 9.50 -14.34 -14.88
N ASP A 865 9.31 -15.32 -15.76
CA ASP A 865 8.52 -16.52 -15.47
C ASP A 865 9.24 -17.59 -14.64
N GLY A 866 10.54 -17.42 -14.42
CA GLY A 866 11.39 -18.37 -13.71
C GLY A 866 11.73 -19.62 -14.50
N VAL A 867 11.55 -19.64 -15.83
CA VAL A 867 11.83 -20.81 -16.68
C VAL A 867 12.94 -20.52 -17.67
N ASN A 868 12.81 -19.46 -18.47
CA ASN A 868 13.82 -19.14 -19.49
C ASN A 868 13.96 -17.63 -19.79
N ASP A 869 13.22 -16.79 -19.07
CA ASP A 869 13.12 -15.34 -19.24
C ASP A 869 14.31 -14.57 -18.68
N TYR A 870 14.85 -13.64 -19.47
CA TYR A 870 15.82 -12.65 -18.99
C TYR A 870 16.00 -11.48 -19.96
N ILE A 871 16.62 -10.41 -19.48
CA ILE A 871 17.08 -9.30 -20.29
C ILE A 871 18.57 -9.50 -20.56
N ASN A 872 19.00 -9.34 -21.81
CA ASN A 872 20.41 -9.26 -22.18
C ASN A 872 20.78 -7.80 -22.51
N ALA A 873 21.51 -7.13 -21.63
CA ALA A 873 22.02 -5.77 -21.79
C ALA A 873 23.38 -5.70 -22.53
N GLY A 874 23.86 -6.83 -23.05
CA GLY A 874 25.10 -6.92 -23.81
C GLY A 874 26.35 -6.86 -22.94
N THR A 875 27.49 -6.63 -23.58
CA THR A 875 28.84 -6.75 -22.99
C THR A 875 29.59 -5.42 -23.01
N ASN A 876 28.89 -4.29 -22.91
CA ASN A 876 29.53 -2.98 -23.06
C ASN A 876 30.51 -2.72 -21.90
N ALA A 877 31.72 -2.23 -22.22
CA ALA A 877 32.76 -1.93 -21.25
C ALA A 877 32.34 -0.91 -20.17
N SER A 878 31.29 -0.11 -20.40
CA SER A 878 30.73 0.76 -19.35
C SER A 878 30.14 0.00 -18.15
N LEU A 879 29.87 -1.30 -18.29
CA LEU A 879 29.41 -2.21 -17.24
C LEU A 879 30.55 -3.08 -16.67
N GLU A 880 31.80 -2.86 -17.09
CA GLU A 880 33.00 -3.47 -16.50
C GLU A 880 33.41 -2.76 -15.21
N LEU A 881 32.84 -3.19 -14.08
CA LEU A 881 33.00 -2.54 -12.77
C LEU A 881 33.95 -3.32 -11.86
N THR A 882 35.12 -2.73 -11.58
CA THR A 882 36.22 -3.44 -10.90
C THR A 882 36.39 -3.06 -9.42
N ASN A 883 36.34 -1.77 -9.09
CA ASN A 883 36.69 -1.28 -7.74
C ASN A 883 35.46 -0.93 -6.90
N THR A 884 34.44 -0.36 -7.53
CA THR A 884 33.25 0.15 -6.85
C THR A 884 32.03 -0.08 -7.73
N LEU A 885 30.91 -0.46 -7.11
CA LEU A 885 29.61 -0.47 -7.77
C LEU A 885 28.46 -0.45 -6.78
N THR A 886 27.27 -0.13 -7.27
CA THR A 886 26.00 -0.44 -6.59
C THR A 886 25.02 -0.99 -7.60
N ILE A 887 24.43 -2.14 -7.29
CA ILE A 887 23.29 -2.70 -8.02
C ILE A 887 22.06 -2.45 -7.16
N GLU A 888 21.08 -1.78 -7.73
CA GLU A 888 19.78 -1.54 -7.10
C GLU A 888 18.67 -2.07 -7.99
N ALA A 889 17.65 -2.64 -7.39
CA ALA A 889 16.43 -3.01 -8.06
C ALA A 889 15.28 -3.02 -7.06
N TRP A 890 14.13 -2.50 -7.48
CA TRP A 890 12.90 -2.94 -6.88
C TRP A 890 12.62 -4.36 -7.37
N ILE A 891 12.40 -5.28 -6.44
CA ILE A 891 12.02 -6.65 -6.77
C ILE A 891 10.71 -6.99 -6.11
N ASN A 892 9.92 -7.74 -6.83
CA ASN A 892 8.74 -8.42 -6.32
C ASN A 892 8.89 -9.91 -6.63
N PRO A 893 9.73 -10.60 -5.86
CA PRO A 893 10.15 -11.94 -6.18
C PRO A 893 9.04 -12.92 -5.82
N GLN A 894 8.80 -13.85 -6.71
CA GLN A 894 7.98 -15.01 -6.41
C GLN A 894 8.84 -16.10 -5.78
N LYS A 895 8.19 -17.17 -5.33
CA LYS A 895 8.93 -18.36 -4.92
C LYS A 895 9.74 -18.88 -6.11
N GLN A 896 11.06 -18.89 -5.95
CA GLN A 896 11.98 -19.38 -6.97
C GLN A 896 11.78 -20.88 -7.17
N ILE A 897 11.71 -21.31 -8.42
CA ILE A 897 11.35 -22.70 -8.77
C ILE A 897 12.55 -23.62 -8.59
N GLN A 898 13.75 -23.08 -8.73
CA GLN A 898 14.99 -23.83 -8.66
C GLN A 898 15.61 -23.69 -7.28
N ALA A 899 16.16 -24.81 -6.79
CA ALA A 899 16.70 -24.88 -5.42
C ALA A 899 17.81 -23.85 -5.19
N ASP A 900 18.56 -23.54 -6.23
CA ASP A 900 19.63 -22.54 -6.30
C ASP A 900 19.16 -21.10 -6.57
N GLY A 901 17.85 -20.84 -6.58
CA GLY A 901 17.30 -19.50 -6.64
C GLY A 901 17.25 -18.90 -8.05
N GLY A 902 16.99 -17.59 -8.11
CA GLY A 902 16.87 -16.83 -9.35
C GLY A 902 17.59 -15.48 -9.31
N ILE A 903 18.18 -15.12 -10.45
CA ILE A 903 19.05 -13.95 -10.60
C ILE A 903 18.27 -12.65 -10.74
N ILE A 904 18.56 -11.67 -9.89
CA ILE A 904 18.07 -10.31 -10.07
C ILE A 904 18.91 -9.60 -11.15
N VAL A 905 20.24 -9.55 -10.96
CA VAL A 905 21.21 -9.06 -11.96
C VAL A 905 22.44 -9.97 -11.93
N ASN A 906 22.97 -10.33 -13.10
CA ASN A 906 24.18 -11.14 -13.27
C ASN A 906 25.06 -10.53 -14.35
N ARG A 907 26.36 -10.55 -14.12
CA ARG A 907 27.41 -10.55 -15.13
C ARG A 907 28.35 -11.66 -14.75
N GLU A 908 28.32 -12.74 -15.54
CA GLU A 908 28.87 -14.02 -15.11
C GLU A 908 30.38 -13.95 -14.90
N GLY A 909 30.86 -14.55 -13.82
CA GLY A 909 32.27 -14.51 -13.46
C GLY A 909 32.73 -13.19 -12.86
N GLU A 910 31.86 -12.20 -12.66
CA GLU A 910 32.17 -10.88 -12.12
C GLU A 910 31.30 -10.49 -10.92
N TYR A 911 30.00 -10.27 -11.12
CA TYR A 911 29.06 -9.89 -10.07
C TYR A 911 27.65 -10.42 -10.29
N GLU A 912 26.97 -10.84 -9.22
CA GLU A 912 25.58 -11.26 -9.28
C GLU A 912 24.83 -11.05 -7.95
N VAL A 913 23.54 -10.74 -8.06
CA VAL A 913 22.61 -10.59 -6.95
C VAL A 913 21.37 -11.44 -7.26
N ALA A 914 20.88 -12.18 -6.27
CA ALA A 914 19.84 -13.17 -6.46
C ALA A 914 19.02 -13.40 -5.19
N VAL A 915 17.87 -14.03 -5.39
CA VAL A 915 17.00 -14.52 -4.34
C VAL A 915 17.03 -16.04 -4.37
N TRP A 916 17.24 -16.68 -3.22
CA TRP A 916 17.19 -18.14 -3.12
C TRP A 916 15.75 -18.66 -2.99
N SER A 917 15.57 -19.96 -3.22
CA SER A 917 14.30 -20.65 -3.01
C SER A 917 13.77 -20.58 -1.58
N ASP A 918 14.66 -20.36 -0.60
CA ASP A 918 14.34 -20.11 0.81
C ASP A 918 13.97 -18.65 1.11
N GLY A 919 13.94 -17.79 0.07
CA GLY A 919 13.66 -16.37 0.17
C GLY A 919 14.84 -15.54 0.65
N THR A 920 16.03 -16.11 0.86
CA THR A 920 17.20 -15.33 1.26
C THR A 920 17.79 -14.55 0.09
N ILE A 921 18.15 -13.29 0.32
CA ILE A 921 18.95 -12.53 -0.64
C ILE A 921 20.39 -13.03 -0.56
N ARG A 922 20.99 -13.28 -1.72
CA ARG A 922 22.38 -13.69 -1.84
C ARG A 922 23.06 -12.97 -2.99
N TRP A 923 24.38 -12.95 -2.96
CA TRP A 923 25.19 -12.35 -4.01
C TRP A 923 26.51 -13.10 -4.14
N ALA A 924 27.19 -12.92 -5.26
CA ALA A 924 28.56 -13.36 -5.48
C ALA A 924 29.35 -12.27 -6.23
N PHE A 925 30.63 -12.10 -5.87
CA PHE A 925 31.55 -11.17 -6.53
C PHE A 925 32.88 -11.88 -6.75
N ALA A 926 33.45 -11.80 -7.95
CA ALA A 926 34.70 -12.45 -8.30
C ALA A 926 35.92 -11.64 -7.84
N ASN A 927 36.12 -11.56 -6.53
CA ASN A 927 37.25 -10.88 -5.92
C ASN A 927 38.21 -11.87 -5.25
N SER A 928 39.16 -11.41 -4.42
CA SER A 928 40.06 -12.33 -3.70
C SER A 928 39.40 -12.96 -2.45
N ASN A 929 38.40 -12.31 -1.87
CA ASN A 929 37.60 -12.84 -0.76
C ASN A 929 36.19 -12.22 -0.78
N PRO A 930 35.10 -12.99 -0.91
CA PRO A 930 35.02 -14.45 -0.83
C PRO A 930 35.44 -15.21 -2.09
N GLY A 931 35.79 -14.50 -3.18
CA GLY A 931 35.88 -15.12 -4.50
C GLY A 931 34.51 -15.41 -5.09
N TRP A 932 34.47 -16.00 -6.29
CA TRP A 932 33.26 -16.34 -7.04
C TRP A 932 32.44 -17.45 -6.32
N ASN A 933 31.84 -17.07 -5.19
CA ASN A 933 31.12 -17.92 -4.24
C ASN A 933 29.86 -17.19 -3.75
N TRP A 934 28.78 -17.94 -3.60
CA TRP A 934 27.51 -17.42 -3.08
C TRP A 934 27.57 -17.12 -1.59
N ILE A 935 27.23 -15.88 -1.22
CA ILE A 935 27.08 -15.45 0.17
C ILE A 935 25.60 -15.31 0.52
N ASN A 936 25.14 -16.06 1.52
CA ASN A 936 23.81 -15.92 2.09
C ASN A 936 23.78 -14.77 3.09
N THR A 937 22.96 -13.74 2.83
CA THR A 937 22.86 -12.57 3.71
C THR A 937 22.06 -12.84 4.99
N GLY A 938 21.33 -13.96 5.05
CA GLY A 938 20.39 -14.26 6.13
C GLY A 938 19.10 -13.44 6.09
N TYR A 939 19.05 -12.36 5.30
CA TYR A 939 17.85 -11.56 5.13
C TYR A 939 16.87 -12.28 4.19
N THR A 940 15.70 -12.62 4.72
CA THR A 940 14.61 -13.21 3.96
C THR A 940 13.64 -12.14 3.50
N ILE A 941 13.49 -12.04 2.19
CA ILE A 941 12.51 -11.16 1.56
C ILE A 941 11.13 -11.79 1.64
N SER A 942 10.12 -10.92 1.79
CA SER A 942 8.74 -11.34 1.56
C SER A 942 8.52 -11.50 0.06
N ILE A 943 8.20 -12.72 -0.35
CA ILE A 943 7.76 -12.97 -1.72
C ILE A 943 6.48 -12.17 -2.02
N ASP A 944 6.26 -11.84 -3.29
CA ASP A 944 5.09 -11.10 -3.78
C ASP A 944 4.87 -9.73 -3.11
N LYS A 945 5.94 -9.17 -2.51
CA LYS A 945 6.00 -7.78 -2.07
C LYS A 945 7.16 -7.06 -2.72
N TRP A 946 6.86 -5.86 -3.22
CA TRP A 946 7.88 -4.91 -3.63
C TRP A 946 8.83 -4.63 -2.47
N THR A 947 10.07 -5.01 -2.67
CA THR A 947 11.18 -4.73 -1.77
C THR A 947 12.28 -4.11 -2.61
N HIS A 948 12.76 -2.94 -2.21
CA HIS A 948 13.95 -2.38 -2.83
C HIS A 948 15.18 -3.11 -2.33
N ILE A 949 15.90 -3.81 -3.20
CA ILE A 949 17.17 -4.44 -2.85
C ILE A 949 18.30 -3.65 -3.46
N ALA A 950 19.29 -3.31 -2.63
CA ALA A 950 20.54 -2.72 -3.08
C ALA A 950 21.73 -3.50 -2.53
N VAL A 951 22.73 -3.75 -3.38
CA VAL A 951 24.02 -4.33 -2.98
C VAL A 951 25.13 -3.39 -3.43
N SER A 952 25.85 -2.81 -2.47
CA SER A 952 26.98 -1.91 -2.74
C SER A 952 28.30 -2.64 -2.51
N TYR A 953 29.25 -2.48 -3.42
CA TYR A 953 30.62 -2.98 -3.33
C TYR A 953 31.60 -1.81 -3.31
N ASP A 954 32.45 -1.74 -2.29
CA ASP A 954 33.56 -0.77 -2.21
C ASP A 954 34.87 -1.51 -1.90
N LYS A 955 35.63 -1.83 -2.95
CA LYS A 955 36.97 -2.45 -2.88
C LYS A 955 37.02 -3.69 -1.97
N GLY A 956 35.96 -4.49 -2.03
CA GLY A 956 35.81 -5.72 -1.25
C GLY A 956 34.83 -5.63 -0.09
N LEU A 957 34.46 -4.45 0.40
CA LEU A 957 33.38 -4.32 1.40
C LEU A 957 32.02 -4.41 0.71
N ILE A 958 31.20 -5.39 1.10
CA ILE A 958 29.87 -5.58 0.53
C ILE A 958 28.79 -5.30 1.57
N LYS A 959 27.78 -4.52 1.19
CA LYS A 959 26.62 -4.22 2.04
C LYS A 959 25.34 -4.51 1.27
N THR A 960 24.36 -5.14 1.93
CA THR A 960 23.04 -5.42 1.38
C THR A 960 21.99 -4.62 2.14
N TYR A 961 21.12 -3.94 1.40
CA TYR A 961 20.04 -3.13 1.94
C TYR A 961 18.69 -3.63 1.40
N ALA A 962 17.66 -3.59 2.24
CA ALA A 962 16.27 -3.85 1.88
C ALA A 962 15.39 -2.68 2.28
N ASN A 963 14.60 -2.14 1.35
CA ASN A 963 13.80 -0.93 1.53
C ASN A 963 14.64 0.23 2.10
N GLY A 964 15.85 0.41 1.56
CA GLY A 964 16.78 1.44 2.04
C GLY A 964 17.33 1.23 3.46
N SER A 965 17.00 0.12 4.13
CA SER A 965 17.54 -0.26 5.44
C SER A 965 18.67 -1.27 5.30
N LEU A 966 19.77 -1.11 6.02
CA LEU A 966 20.90 -2.06 5.99
C LEU A 966 20.49 -3.38 6.66
N VAL A 967 20.63 -4.50 5.95
CA VAL A 967 20.23 -5.83 6.44
C VAL A 967 21.40 -6.82 6.57
N HIS A 968 22.52 -6.58 5.87
CA HIS A 968 23.69 -7.45 5.95
C HIS A 968 24.99 -6.74 5.54
N ILE A 969 26.11 -7.12 6.15
CA ILE A 969 27.47 -6.65 5.83
C ILE A 969 28.39 -7.87 5.68
N TYR A 970 29.28 -7.84 4.68
CA TYR A 970 30.35 -8.81 4.51
C TYR A 970 31.69 -8.13 4.24
N ASP A 971 32.69 -8.44 5.07
CA ASP A 971 34.03 -7.88 5.01
C ASP A 971 34.93 -8.68 4.03
N GLY A 972 34.69 -8.49 2.73
CA GLY A 972 35.50 -9.06 1.66
C GLY A 972 36.74 -8.24 1.33
N THR A 973 37.53 -8.70 0.34
CA THR A 973 38.74 -7.99 -0.13
C THR A 973 38.98 -8.20 -1.62
N GLY A 974 39.77 -7.30 -2.21
CA GLY A 974 40.21 -7.37 -3.60
C GLY A 974 39.36 -6.52 -4.53
N THR A 975 39.73 -6.50 -5.81
CA THR A 975 38.91 -5.93 -6.87
C THR A 975 38.06 -7.03 -7.49
N ILE A 976 36.95 -6.67 -8.11
CA ILE A 976 36.20 -7.58 -8.98
C ILE A 976 37.06 -7.82 -10.22
N GLY A 977 37.41 -9.08 -10.43
CA GLY A 977 37.97 -9.58 -11.68
C GLY A 977 36.93 -10.39 -12.43
N ASP A 978 37.39 -11.09 -13.46
CA ASP A 978 36.54 -11.87 -14.34
C ASP A 978 37.07 -13.31 -14.43
N VAL A 979 36.28 -14.24 -13.90
CA VAL A 979 36.61 -15.68 -13.87
C VAL A 979 36.16 -16.40 -15.14
N PHE A 980 35.28 -15.80 -15.94
CA PHE A 980 34.66 -16.39 -17.11
C PHE A 980 34.57 -15.42 -18.29
N ALA A 981 35.73 -14.91 -18.75
CA ALA A 981 35.94 -13.90 -19.81
C ALA A 981 35.41 -14.16 -21.23
N SER A 982 34.47 -15.08 -21.37
CA SER A 982 33.69 -15.34 -22.59
C SER A 982 32.18 -15.31 -22.30
N GLN A 983 31.79 -14.93 -21.09
CA GLN A 983 30.42 -14.92 -20.56
C GLN A 983 30.15 -13.58 -19.87
N ASP A 984 30.37 -12.49 -20.62
CA ASP A 984 30.47 -11.15 -20.01
C ASP A 984 29.19 -10.32 -20.22
N GLU A 985 28.08 -10.99 -20.53
CA GLU A 985 26.80 -10.32 -20.75
C GLU A 985 26.19 -9.90 -19.42
N VAL A 986 25.77 -8.63 -19.33
CA VAL A 986 24.91 -8.21 -18.23
C VAL A 986 23.50 -8.71 -18.49
N ARG A 987 23.03 -9.58 -17.60
CA ARG A 987 21.70 -10.17 -17.63
C ARG A 987 20.89 -9.77 -16.42
N ILE A 988 19.61 -9.46 -16.64
CA ILE A 988 18.63 -9.21 -15.58
C ILE A 988 17.65 -10.37 -15.64
N GLY A 989 17.45 -11.10 -14.55
CA GLY A 989 16.53 -12.23 -14.50
C GLY A 989 17.13 -13.63 -14.72
N TYR A 990 18.40 -13.76 -15.14
CA TYR A 990 19.01 -15.08 -15.38
C TYR A 990 20.54 -15.05 -15.31
N ARG A 991 21.12 -16.18 -14.91
CA ARG A 991 22.55 -16.41 -14.89
C ARG A 991 23.08 -16.97 -16.21
N GLN A 992 24.15 -16.39 -16.78
CA GLN A 992 24.68 -16.86 -18.06
C GLN A 992 25.27 -18.28 -18.05
N ALA A 993 25.96 -18.68 -16.98
CA ALA A 993 26.59 -20.01 -16.89
C ALA A 993 25.64 -21.16 -16.48
N ALA A 994 24.45 -20.87 -15.96
CA ALA A 994 23.57 -21.89 -15.39
C ALA A 994 22.46 -22.30 -16.36
N ASN A 995 21.96 -23.53 -16.28
CA ASN A 995 20.82 -23.96 -17.12
C ASN A 995 19.46 -23.75 -16.44
N SER A 996 19.42 -23.16 -15.25
CA SER A 996 18.21 -23.18 -14.42
C SER A 996 17.99 -22.01 -13.44
N GLN A 997 18.93 -21.09 -13.19
CA GLN A 997 18.77 -20.00 -12.19
C GLN A 997 18.00 -18.78 -12.74
N TYR A 998 16.76 -19.01 -13.18
CA TYR A 998 15.89 -17.95 -13.70
C TYR A 998 15.11 -17.30 -12.57
N PHE A 999 15.14 -15.98 -12.51
CA PHE A 999 14.32 -15.24 -11.58
C PHE A 999 12.86 -15.40 -11.92
N LYS A 1000 12.09 -15.65 -10.89
CA LYS A 1000 10.65 -15.61 -10.96
C LYS A 1000 10.12 -14.41 -10.21
N GLY A 1001 9.30 -13.59 -10.86
CA GLY A 1001 8.67 -12.43 -10.26
C GLY A 1001 8.92 -11.17 -11.06
N GLN A 1002 8.69 -10.01 -10.44
CA GLN A 1002 8.85 -8.72 -11.11
C GLN A 1002 10.14 -8.02 -10.67
N ILE A 1003 10.77 -7.31 -11.59
CA ILE A 1003 11.92 -6.45 -11.31
C ILE A 1003 11.63 -5.10 -11.95
N ASP A 1004 11.96 -4.04 -11.23
CA ASP A 1004 11.80 -2.66 -11.69
C ASP A 1004 12.96 -1.77 -11.24
N GLU A 1005 13.09 -0.63 -11.90
CA GLU A 1005 13.99 0.46 -11.50
C GLU A 1005 15.42 -0.06 -11.30
N VAL A 1006 15.89 -0.89 -12.23
CA VAL A 1006 17.22 -1.50 -12.15
C VAL A 1006 18.26 -0.43 -12.43
N ARG A 1007 19.14 -0.21 -11.46
CA ARG A 1007 20.18 0.80 -11.53
C ARG A 1007 21.52 0.12 -11.26
N ILE A 1008 22.48 0.39 -12.15
CA ILE A 1008 23.88 0.04 -11.93
C ILE A 1008 24.67 1.33 -11.87
N TRP A 1009 25.33 1.53 -10.73
CA TRP A 1009 26.21 2.66 -10.47
C TRP A 1009 27.66 2.19 -10.49
N ASN A 1010 28.56 2.97 -11.06
CA ASN A 1010 30.00 2.73 -10.94
C ASN A 1010 30.60 3.27 -9.61
N VAL A 1011 29.74 3.72 -8.70
CA VAL A 1011 30.07 4.18 -7.34
C VAL A 1011 29.36 3.32 -6.29
N ALA A 1012 29.97 3.20 -5.11
CA ALA A 1012 29.34 2.57 -3.95
C ALA A 1012 28.43 3.57 -3.23
N ARG A 1013 27.11 3.42 -3.34
CA ARG A 1013 26.12 4.34 -2.75
C ARG A 1013 25.94 4.08 -1.27
N THR A 1014 25.80 5.15 -0.50
CA THR A 1014 25.49 5.11 0.93
C THR A 1014 24.00 4.82 1.18
N GLN A 1015 23.67 4.36 2.38
CA GLN A 1015 22.28 4.08 2.77
C GLN A 1015 21.36 5.31 2.59
N ALA A 1016 21.83 6.50 2.98
CA ALA A 1016 21.05 7.74 2.86
C ALA A 1016 20.80 8.13 1.40
N GLU A 1017 21.79 7.91 0.52
CA GLU A 1017 21.65 8.15 -0.92
C GLU A 1017 20.69 7.17 -1.59
N ILE A 1018 20.70 5.91 -1.15
CA ILE A 1018 19.72 4.90 -1.57
C ILE A 1018 18.31 5.31 -1.10
N GLN A 1019 18.17 5.70 0.17
CA GLN A 1019 16.89 6.14 0.73
C GLN A 1019 16.33 7.40 0.06
N ALA A 1020 17.18 8.36 -0.30
CA ALA A 1020 16.76 9.58 -0.97
C ALA A 1020 16.16 9.33 -2.36
N ASN A 1021 16.65 8.29 -3.07
CA ASN A 1021 16.34 8.07 -4.48
C ASN A 1021 15.47 6.85 -4.74
N LEU A 1022 15.26 5.97 -3.75
CA LEU A 1022 14.56 4.69 -3.97
C LEU A 1022 13.08 4.86 -4.36
N SER A 1023 12.45 6.01 -4.07
CA SER A 1023 11.06 6.33 -4.45
C SER A 1023 10.95 7.31 -5.63
N GLN A 1024 12.08 7.68 -6.25
CA GLN A 1024 12.11 8.64 -7.36
C GLN A 1024 12.46 7.96 -8.67
N LYS A 1025 11.80 8.35 -9.77
CA LYS A 1025 12.30 8.07 -11.13
C LYS A 1025 13.47 9.00 -11.42
N LEU A 1026 14.57 8.42 -11.89
CA LEU A 1026 15.76 9.18 -12.24
C LEU A 1026 15.70 9.64 -13.70
N THR A 1027 16.53 10.61 -14.06
CA THR A 1027 16.58 11.19 -15.40
C THR A 1027 17.59 10.48 -16.31
N GLY A 1028 18.50 9.69 -15.75
CA GLY A 1028 19.59 9.02 -16.47
C GLY A 1028 20.89 9.83 -16.56
N ASN A 1029 20.88 11.09 -16.14
CA ASN A 1029 22.04 11.98 -16.14
C ASN A 1029 22.75 12.08 -14.77
N GLU A 1030 22.31 11.29 -13.80
CA GLU A 1030 22.87 11.29 -12.45
C GLU A 1030 24.34 10.84 -12.46
N GLN A 1031 25.19 11.56 -11.73
CA GLN A 1031 26.63 11.26 -11.68
C GLN A 1031 26.88 9.83 -11.16
N GLY A 1032 27.58 9.03 -11.97
CA GLY A 1032 27.95 7.66 -11.63
C GLY A 1032 26.88 6.60 -11.95
N LEU A 1033 25.70 6.98 -12.47
CA LEU A 1033 24.73 6.04 -13.03
C LEU A 1033 25.23 5.59 -14.40
N VAL A 1034 25.55 4.30 -14.53
CA VAL A 1034 26.14 3.76 -15.78
C VAL A 1034 25.18 2.86 -16.55
N GLY A 1035 24.12 2.36 -15.89
CA GLY A 1035 22.98 1.73 -16.53
C GLY A 1035 21.72 2.01 -15.72
N TYR A 1036 20.65 2.43 -16.39
CA TYR A 1036 19.35 2.64 -15.75
C TYR A 1036 18.22 2.18 -16.65
N TRP A 1037 17.56 1.12 -16.21
CA TRP A 1037 16.37 0.58 -16.86
C TRP A 1037 15.20 0.71 -15.92
N ASN A 1038 14.38 1.73 -16.16
CA ASN A 1038 13.11 1.94 -15.44
C ASN A 1038 11.94 1.18 -16.06
N PHE A 1039 12.20 0.48 -17.17
CA PHE A 1039 11.24 -0.38 -17.87
C PHE A 1039 9.93 0.28 -18.30
N GLU A 1040 9.93 1.60 -18.41
CA GLU A 1040 8.74 2.39 -18.74
C GLU A 1040 8.33 2.28 -20.22
N GLU A 1041 9.15 1.65 -21.06
CA GLU A 1041 8.80 1.46 -22.46
C GLU A 1041 7.47 0.71 -22.59
N SER A 1042 6.67 1.12 -23.55
CA SER A 1042 5.34 0.57 -23.79
C SER A 1042 5.37 -0.78 -24.48
N THR A 1043 6.35 -1.03 -25.34
CA THR A 1043 6.38 -2.21 -26.22
C THR A 1043 7.81 -2.52 -26.68
N GLY A 1044 7.94 -3.64 -27.39
CA GLY A 1044 9.19 -4.06 -28.01
C GLY A 1044 10.07 -4.86 -27.07
N ASN A 1045 10.99 -5.61 -27.69
CA ASN A 1045 11.95 -6.44 -26.95
C ASN A 1045 13.15 -5.62 -26.49
N THR A 1046 13.19 -4.30 -26.68
CA THR A 1046 14.29 -3.46 -26.21
C THR A 1046 13.86 -2.72 -24.93
N VAL A 1047 14.67 -2.80 -23.88
CA VAL A 1047 14.60 -1.93 -22.69
C VAL A 1047 15.68 -0.86 -22.82
N ASN A 1048 15.29 0.41 -22.70
CA ASN A 1048 16.26 1.49 -22.89
C ASN A 1048 17.06 1.67 -21.61
N ASP A 1049 18.37 1.79 -21.79
CA ASP A 1049 19.22 2.42 -20.79
C ASP A 1049 19.08 3.93 -20.95
N LEU A 1050 18.48 4.57 -19.94
CA LEU A 1050 18.23 6.00 -19.95
C LEU A 1050 19.50 6.84 -19.78
N THR A 1051 20.64 6.22 -19.46
CA THR A 1051 21.92 6.92 -19.41
C THR A 1051 22.45 7.28 -20.80
N ALA A 1052 23.52 8.08 -20.85
CA ALA A 1052 24.23 8.37 -22.08
C ALA A 1052 24.94 7.14 -22.70
N ASN A 1053 25.10 6.05 -21.94
CA ASN A 1053 25.83 4.85 -22.38
C ASN A 1053 25.01 3.95 -23.29
N LYS A 1054 23.67 4.07 -23.29
CA LYS A 1054 22.75 3.32 -24.16
C LYS A 1054 23.00 1.81 -24.13
N ASN A 1055 23.24 1.25 -22.95
CA ASN A 1055 23.28 -0.19 -22.68
C ASN A 1055 21.89 -0.82 -22.77
N ASN A 1056 21.21 -0.60 -23.89
CA ASN A 1056 19.83 -1.05 -24.07
C ASN A 1056 19.78 -2.57 -23.99
N GLY A 1057 18.89 -3.09 -23.16
CA GLY A 1057 18.70 -4.52 -22.99
C GLY A 1057 17.74 -5.09 -24.02
N THR A 1058 17.90 -6.38 -24.30
CA THR A 1058 16.97 -7.14 -25.13
C THR A 1058 16.26 -8.19 -24.28
N LEU A 1059 14.93 -8.18 -24.29
CA LEU A 1059 14.08 -9.19 -23.66
C LEU A 1059 14.21 -10.51 -24.42
N ILE A 1060 14.60 -11.56 -23.71
CA ILE A 1060 14.82 -12.90 -24.25
C ILE A 1060 13.74 -13.85 -23.73
N ASN A 1061 13.26 -14.73 -24.62
CA ASN A 1061 12.30 -15.81 -24.37
C ASN A 1061 10.92 -15.44 -23.81
N GLY A 1062 10.61 -14.15 -23.76
CA GLY A 1062 9.27 -13.68 -23.44
C GLY A 1062 9.12 -13.01 -22.09
N VAL A 1063 10.18 -12.37 -21.56
CA VAL A 1063 10.04 -11.40 -20.45
C VAL A 1063 8.90 -10.43 -20.75
N GLN A 1064 7.92 -10.37 -19.86
CA GLN A 1064 6.70 -9.58 -20.08
C GLN A 1064 6.78 -8.25 -19.34
N ARG A 1065 6.35 -7.16 -19.99
CA ARG A 1065 6.21 -5.86 -19.31
C ARG A 1065 4.92 -5.81 -18.51
N THR A 1066 4.96 -5.20 -17.34
CA THR A 1066 3.76 -4.96 -16.53
C THR A 1066 3.07 -3.67 -16.98
N VAL A 1067 1.79 -3.52 -16.69
CA VAL A 1067 1.07 -2.24 -16.87
C VAL A 1067 1.52 -1.21 -15.82
N ALA A 1068 1.40 0.09 -16.11
CA ALA A 1068 1.83 1.19 -15.23
C ALA A 1068 0.76 1.50 -14.16
N ASN A 1069 1.15 1.64 -12.89
CA ASN A 1069 0.23 1.98 -11.79
C ASN A 1069 0.69 3.19 -10.96
N THR A 1070 -0.26 4.10 -10.69
CA THR A 1070 -0.25 5.13 -9.63
C THR A 1070 -0.40 4.47 -8.25
N ASN A 1071 0.35 4.91 -7.23
CA ASN A 1071 0.28 4.38 -5.86
C ASN A 1071 -0.91 4.95 -5.06
N PRO A 1072 -1.30 4.37 -3.89
CA PRO A 1072 -0.61 3.32 -3.14
C PRO A 1072 -1.46 2.06 -2.89
N ILE A 1073 -0.79 0.91 -2.98
CA ILE A 1073 -1.13 -0.40 -2.38
C ILE A 1073 -2.63 -0.62 -2.09
N THR A 1074 -3.31 -1.27 -3.03
CA THR A 1074 -3.93 -2.56 -2.72
C THR A 1074 -3.55 -3.53 -3.82
N ARG A 1075 -2.69 -4.49 -3.43
CA ARG A 1075 -2.44 -5.76 -4.11
C ARG A 1075 -3.81 -6.33 -4.48
N PRO A 1076 -3.93 -7.02 -5.60
CA PRO A 1076 -4.75 -8.20 -5.38
C PRO A 1076 -3.92 -9.52 -5.36
N GLU A 1077 -4.26 -10.51 -4.58
CA GLU A 1077 -4.24 -11.84 -5.20
C GLU A 1077 -5.48 -11.85 -6.01
N GLY A 1078 -5.48 -12.48 -7.18
CA GLY A 1078 -4.52 -12.96 -8.17
C GLY A 1078 -5.12 -13.27 -9.57
#